data_AF-A0A8S1BW35-F1
#
_entry.id   AF-A0A8S1BW35-F1
#
_cell.length_a   1.000
_cell.length_b   1.000
_cell.length_c   1.000
_cell.angle_alpha   90.00
_cell.angle_beta   90.00
_cell.angle_gamma   90.00
#
_symmetry.space_group_name_H-M   'P 1'
#
loop_
_entity.id
_entity.type
_entity.pdbx_description
1 polymer ?
#
loop_
_entity_poly.entity_id
_entity_poly.type
_entity_poly.pdbx_seq_one_letter_code
_entity_poly.pdbx_strand_id
1 'polypeptide(L)'
;MGVRMHQQCFLIAVFAALCFANKNETEVGFIKSKEVENLTIFDVYIIRPKKLSNLCGSQLANLALVNSGKNAALFEKTILACTKKRQQNEFLKSLQGSRELPEMVQVVLAHALSVWYPDHENQWKFEMFRKVLDIGSPVLAYLPRSFLFSMEMKQKQKFLFHLEGWTWPTSRSEEWAKKRASVKRLWVAMLHSADPTPLNQFDAQRLQFIDFILTGSTPNEMEKIKLKTAYLQNIILNLPLDPLQARAVFSSSFRNEFSAIPNEQFVQNILPKLTPTQIISLEQNSNREIVTNNSIIGKDVSWASAAQLAYLLVEKAKRDFGHLSVHTVSTLGKWIYAVPNSNLRGLARVIESLPRDEANSLLTSIDSYELDGRQARILASSLTLENALDLHDNLLLALPTARITEGGVLPQNTCAHLLSNLPAESALLYTIFNKVHHQIGQKWVMESMLDGEQGPERFALFISFADVRPIAWQLAELIKASKHDSGWPANFLQMVAHRIRANSTLADWTNYLMSNPKLMMGLTCDDLADLGPNYGVPILTVLGQHVQSTKQKYPENLKKCALLPMLSYLKYRTEILNGKNDNLLDTLYKAEIMSVGGIPFAQLHPLAIQKTKNWAPIVEAIGSLSVIELLEVFIAPGSNSRLLLSQIALLLEGDQKLALSTLDCVGNLFQFLPFTDAMQRNFAPRAIELWLEARDRRADTALCVSSTLRSSFWYRMIVSTYGSLSDWSAGTVAMLGGLLIAVPASKLTHINPVAIETVADQLDANLGYTPEFIKLCERYLGTEEAASFKIAVNSLLEFTLKASNELAAKVVTNVGKEKFRDENQERAHSNAASIIKPISFHPKEKRELNISAISQASRIFNHPMFKFARGKYGPNSSIQREVLQDKIKNKVFKEEKLYCGALKMAKYAATSIISKAHFEALDTSGEFHDCLPYLGTFDVSALIIRQVWDIIVNKNISVDVRDIGNLASQVSIETIRGSNLSDLDVVNSIGKHLQLWELLDETAQLVLEANDHNLTPLLAGNMGRLLCGRVVWDLMTSSTFLQVYPAFSNVVTSSSRCPPLQCLRQVIAFGARSDVFGVLADWDADLVYLMGGVMAGENFTHSRKETYIVKLKHFAVFSGLNAQQMEEMTAASLKGLHQKAVMCLCIDSLRSLKEKHLSHLSPIALEAIFSNRFLEISEKQRAIVKKLLVSSTARALLSSANKIAVELHGDEMRQSAGALKILNIKLLPFQFAALFVKFIFSMSSFF
;
A
#
# COMPACT_ATOMS: atom_id res chain seq x y z
N MET A 1 43.73 -25.25 -11.35
CA MET A 1 43.07 -26.10 -10.33
C MET A 1 43.75 -26.07 -8.96
N GLY A 2 45.09 -25.98 -8.83
CA GLY A 2 45.78 -25.99 -7.52
C GLY A 2 45.52 -24.82 -6.55
N VAL A 3 45.09 -23.64 -7.04
CA VAL A 3 44.88 -22.45 -6.18
C VAL A 3 43.54 -22.48 -5.40
N ARG A 4 42.50 -23.12 -5.95
CA ARG A 4 41.19 -23.28 -5.26
C ARG A 4 41.24 -24.31 -4.13
N MET A 5 42.09 -25.33 -4.26
CA MET A 5 42.26 -26.37 -3.23
C MET A 5 43.03 -25.83 -2.01
N HIS A 6 44.00 -24.93 -2.23
CA HIS A 6 44.72 -24.28 -1.14
C HIS A 6 43.85 -23.30 -0.32
N GLN A 7 42.93 -22.56 -0.95
CA GLN A 7 42.02 -21.67 -0.21
C GLN A 7 40.98 -22.45 0.62
N GLN A 8 40.46 -23.57 0.11
CA GLN A 8 39.54 -24.43 0.86
C GLN A 8 40.25 -25.18 2.00
N CYS A 9 41.47 -25.68 1.80
CA CYS A 9 42.26 -26.28 2.87
C CYS A 9 42.69 -25.26 3.94
N PHE A 10 42.96 -24.01 3.56
CA PHE A 10 43.29 -22.95 4.51
C PHE A 10 42.07 -22.55 5.36
N LEU A 11 40.88 -22.43 4.77
CA LEU A 11 39.64 -22.18 5.51
C LEU A 11 39.26 -23.34 6.43
N ILE A 12 39.41 -24.59 5.98
CA ILE A 12 39.18 -25.78 6.82
C ILE A 12 40.22 -25.88 7.94
N ALA A 13 41.49 -25.52 7.69
CA ALA A 13 42.53 -25.49 8.72
C ALA A 13 42.30 -24.39 9.77
N VAL A 14 41.82 -23.20 9.36
CA VAL A 14 41.45 -22.12 10.27
C VAL A 14 40.20 -22.49 11.09
N PHE A 15 39.21 -23.12 10.47
CA PHE A 15 38.00 -23.59 11.18
C PHE A 15 38.31 -24.77 12.13
N ALA A 16 39.17 -25.71 11.71
CA ALA A 16 39.63 -26.81 12.55
C ALA A 16 40.50 -26.30 13.72
N ALA A 17 41.36 -25.30 13.50
CA ALA A 17 42.13 -24.65 14.56
C ALA A 17 41.23 -23.91 15.56
N LEU A 18 40.17 -23.24 15.08
CA LEU A 18 39.20 -22.57 15.95
C LEU A 18 38.30 -23.54 16.73
N CYS A 19 38.01 -24.73 16.19
CA CYS A 19 37.23 -25.77 16.87
C CYS A 19 38.07 -26.66 17.81
N PHE A 20 39.34 -26.95 17.50
CA PHE A 20 40.22 -27.77 18.35
C PHE A 20 40.93 -26.99 19.47
N ALA A 21 41.04 -25.66 19.38
CA ALA A 21 41.59 -24.83 20.46
C ALA A 21 40.66 -24.65 21.68
N ASN A 22 39.47 -25.26 21.69
CA ASN A 22 38.46 -25.09 22.74
C ASN A 22 38.73 -25.94 24.01
N LYS A 23 39.97 -26.39 24.22
CA LYS A 23 40.40 -27.09 25.44
C LYS A 23 41.57 -26.44 26.20
N ASN A 24 42.20 -25.37 25.70
CA ASN A 24 43.22 -24.62 26.45
C ASN A 24 42.99 -23.11 26.30
N GLU A 25 42.75 -22.41 27.42
CA GLU A 25 42.39 -20.99 27.49
C GLU A 25 43.53 -19.99 27.17
N THR A 26 44.69 -20.41 26.68
CA THR A 26 45.88 -19.54 26.66
C THR A 26 46.46 -19.12 25.30
N GLU A 27 46.01 -19.64 24.14
CA GLU A 27 46.62 -19.28 22.83
C GLU A 27 45.63 -18.99 21.70
N VAL A 28 44.64 -18.12 21.94
CA VAL A 28 44.01 -17.35 20.84
C VAL A 28 44.24 -15.86 21.12
N GLY A 29 45.52 -15.50 21.14
CA GLY A 29 45.98 -14.12 21.25
C GLY A 29 46.00 -13.44 19.89
N PHE A 30 45.18 -12.38 19.75
CA PHE A 30 45.17 -11.40 18.66
C PHE A 30 44.71 -11.87 17.28
N ILE A 31 43.51 -11.43 16.87
CA ILE A 31 43.19 -11.27 15.45
C ILE A 31 44.20 -10.25 14.90
N LYS A 32 45.13 -10.68 14.03
CA LYS A 32 46.13 -9.77 13.46
C LYS A 32 45.43 -8.81 12.48
N SER A 33 45.93 -7.59 12.32
CA SER A 33 45.28 -6.56 11.48
C SER A 33 44.99 -7.00 10.04
N LYS A 34 45.83 -7.87 9.46
CA LYS A 34 45.63 -8.46 8.12
C LYS A 34 44.53 -9.52 8.04
N GLU A 35 44.13 -10.11 9.16
CA GLU A 35 43.04 -11.11 9.20
C GLU A 35 41.66 -10.45 9.32
N VAL A 36 41.60 -9.23 9.88
CA VAL A 36 40.37 -8.45 10.03
C VAL A 36 39.72 -8.14 8.67
N GLU A 37 40.53 -7.89 7.64
CA GLU A 37 40.07 -7.63 6.26
C GLU A 37 39.45 -8.87 5.58
N ASN A 38 39.75 -10.08 6.08
CA ASN A 38 39.25 -11.35 5.55
C ASN A 38 38.04 -11.91 6.32
N LEU A 39 37.60 -11.25 7.40
CA LEU A 39 36.43 -11.67 8.14
C LEU A 39 35.19 -11.50 7.27
N THR A 40 34.46 -12.60 7.04
CA THR A 40 33.17 -12.53 6.36
C THR A 40 32.14 -11.87 7.28
N ILE A 41 31.04 -11.35 6.70
CA ILE A 41 29.92 -10.81 7.47
C ILE A 41 29.47 -11.83 8.54
N PHE A 42 29.44 -13.12 8.21
CA PHE A 42 29.06 -14.20 9.12
C PHE A 42 30.01 -14.35 10.30
N ASP A 43 31.32 -14.27 10.06
CA ASP A 43 32.32 -14.38 11.13
C ASP A 43 32.12 -13.26 12.16
N VAL A 44 31.88 -12.04 11.68
CA VAL A 44 31.66 -10.88 12.55
C VAL A 44 30.35 -11.01 13.33
N TYR A 45 29.30 -11.65 12.80
CA TYR A 45 28.05 -11.96 13.54
C TYR A 45 28.26 -12.94 14.70
N ILE A 46 29.20 -13.87 14.60
CA ILE A 46 29.44 -14.91 15.62
C ILE A 46 30.47 -14.46 16.67
N ILE A 47 31.43 -13.60 16.32
CA ILE A 47 32.48 -13.14 17.25
C ILE A 47 31.87 -12.40 18.46
N ARG A 48 32.25 -12.77 19.69
CA ARG A 48 31.78 -12.06 20.90
C ARG A 48 32.25 -10.60 20.91
N PRO A 49 31.42 -9.62 21.30
CA PRO A 49 31.85 -8.22 21.45
C PRO A 49 33.07 -8.07 22.36
N LYS A 50 33.18 -8.90 23.41
CA LYS A 50 34.36 -8.94 24.30
C LYS A 50 35.66 -9.30 23.58
N LYS A 51 35.61 -10.07 22.49
CA LYS A 51 36.79 -10.35 21.65
C LYS A 51 37.10 -9.15 20.74
N LEU A 52 36.07 -8.48 20.21
CA LEU A 52 36.23 -7.25 19.42
C LEU A 52 36.73 -6.08 20.27
N SER A 53 36.41 -6.01 21.56
CA SER A 53 36.85 -4.93 22.45
C SER A 53 38.37 -4.90 22.70
N ASN A 54 39.11 -5.91 22.24
CA ASN A 54 40.57 -5.92 22.26
C ASN A 54 41.19 -5.19 21.07
N LEU A 55 40.42 -4.90 20.01
CA LEU A 55 40.87 -4.14 18.85
C LEU A 55 40.96 -2.64 19.19
N CYS A 56 41.86 -1.91 18.52
CA CYS A 56 41.89 -0.45 18.64
C CYS A 56 40.73 0.18 17.86
N GLY A 57 40.44 1.46 18.13
CA GLY A 57 39.26 2.12 17.53
C GLY A 57 39.33 2.20 16.00
N SER A 58 40.53 2.40 15.45
CA SER A 58 40.72 2.44 13.99
C SER A 58 40.51 1.10 13.32
N GLN A 59 40.91 -0.01 13.95
CA GLN A 59 40.62 -1.36 13.47
C GLN A 59 39.12 -1.65 13.47
N LEU A 60 38.42 -1.24 14.54
CA LEU A 60 36.96 -1.37 14.63
C LEU A 60 36.27 -0.51 13.56
N ALA A 61 36.75 0.71 13.31
CA ALA A 61 36.20 1.58 12.27
C ALA A 61 36.42 1.01 10.86
N ASN A 62 37.59 0.47 10.56
CA ASN A 62 37.84 -0.21 9.28
C ASN A 62 36.93 -1.42 9.10
N LEU A 63 36.78 -2.25 10.14
CA LEU A 63 35.86 -3.38 10.11
C LEU A 63 34.41 -2.92 9.89
N ALA A 64 34.03 -1.79 10.49
CA ALA A 64 32.74 -1.18 10.34
C ALA A 64 32.53 -0.63 8.92
N LEU A 65 33.52 0.05 8.33
CA LEU A 65 33.49 0.64 6.99
C LEU A 65 33.48 -0.39 5.86
N VAL A 66 34.26 -1.48 5.98
CA VAL A 66 34.26 -2.58 4.99
C VAL A 66 32.87 -3.21 4.87
N ASN A 67 32.07 -3.13 5.93
CA ASN A 67 30.75 -3.75 6.00
C ASN A 67 29.58 -2.75 6.06
N SER A 68 29.85 -1.44 6.11
CA SER A 68 28.84 -0.39 6.36
C SER A 68 27.80 -0.33 5.24
N GLY A 69 28.21 -0.56 3.99
CA GLY A 69 27.31 -0.64 2.83
C GLY A 69 26.44 -1.89 2.76
N LYS A 70 26.65 -2.88 3.64
CA LYS A 70 26.01 -4.20 3.54
C LYS A 70 25.19 -4.59 4.77
N ASN A 71 25.49 -4.07 5.97
CA ASN A 71 24.79 -4.50 7.18
C ASN A 71 24.92 -3.52 8.38
N ALA A 72 23.83 -2.85 8.75
CA ALA A 72 23.78 -1.95 9.90
C ALA A 72 23.97 -2.64 11.26
N ALA A 73 23.52 -3.89 11.42
CA ALA A 73 23.68 -4.64 12.67
C ALA A 73 25.13 -5.02 12.94
N LEU A 74 25.89 -5.28 11.88
CA LEU A 74 27.32 -5.48 11.99
C LEU A 74 28.03 -4.21 12.47
N PHE A 75 27.66 -3.07 11.88
CA PHE A 75 28.17 -1.77 12.28
C PHE A 75 27.88 -1.48 13.76
N GLU A 76 26.64 -1.71 14.23
CA GLU A 76 26.29 -1.56 15.65
C GLU A 76 27.15 -2.45 16.54
N LYS A 77 27.38 -3.72 16.15
CA LYS A 77 28.20 -4.65 16.93
C LYS A 77 29.64 -4.18 17.08
N THR A 78 30.23 -3.63 16.01
CA THR A 78 31.60 -3.07 16.07
C THR A 78 31.66 -1.83 16.95
N ILE A 79 30.62 -1.00 16.91
CA ILE A 79 30.45 0.17 17.78
C ILE A 79 30.28 -0.24 19.25
N LEU A 80 29.45 -1.24 19.55
CA LEU A 80 29.24 -1.73 20.92
C LEU A 80 30.52 -2.33 21.52
N ALA A 81 31.46 -2.77 20.68
CA ALA A 81 32.78 -3.21 21.13
C ALA A 81 33.71 -2.04 21.53
N CYS A 82 33.42 -0.80 21.11
CA CYS A 82 34.13 0.41 21.52
C CYS A 82 33.74 0.84 22.95
N THR A 83 34.17 0.06 23.95
CA THR A 83 33.83 0.31 25.36
C THR A 83 34.72 1.35 26.02
N LYS A 84 35.92 1.60 25.49
CA LYS A 84 36.88 2.57 26.05
C LYS A 84 36.84 3.90 25.30
N LYS A 85 36.91 5.02 26.03
CA LYS A 85 36.97 6.38 25.47
C LYS A 85 38.05 6.58 24.40
N ARG A 86 39.22 5.96 24.59
CA ARG A 86 40.31 5.98 23.59
C ARG A 86 39.89 5.30 22.28
N GLN A 87 39.27 4.12 22.36
CA GLN A 87 38.76 3.40 21.19
C GLN A 87 37.66 4.20 20.49
N GLN A 88 36.72 4.79 21.23
CA GLN A 88 35.66 5.64 20.66
C GLN A 88 36.25 6.82 19.88
N ASN A 89 37.24 7.52 20.45
CA ASN A 89 37.92 8.63 19.78
C ASN A 89 38.69 8.19 18.51
N GLU A 90 39.44 7.09 18.59
CA GLU A 90 40.17 6.52 17.45
C GLU A 90 39.20 6.04 16.36
N PHE A 91 38.06 5.46 16.75
CA PHE A 91 36.99 5.02 15.86
C PHE A 91 36.39 6.19 15.10
N LEU A 92 35.94 7.22 15.81
CA LEU A 92 35.40 8.45 15.21
C LEU A 92 36.42 9.12 14.29
N LYS A 93 37.69 9.25 14.73
CA LYS A 93 38.77 9.80 13.91
C LYS A 93 38.97 9.03 12.61
N SER A 94 38.80 7.71 12.64
CA SER A 94 38.98 6.86 11.45
C SER A 94 37.78 6.91 10.50
N LEU A 95 36.61 7.32 10.98
CA LEU A 95 35.44 7.59 10.14
C LEU A 95 35.51 8.97 9.46
N GLN A 96 36.39 9.88 9.92
CA GLN A 96 36.51 11.23 9.35
C GLN A 96 36.90 11.14 7.86
N GLY A 97 36.21 11.92 7.02
CA GLY A 97 36.44 11.93 5.57
C GLY A 97 35.74 10.79 4.80
N SER A 98 35.00 9.92 5.47
CA SER A 98 34.08 8.97 4.82
C SER A 98 32.91 9.77 4.23
N ARG A 99 33.00 10.15 2.94
CA ARG A 99 32.08 11.11 2.32
C ARG A 99 30.62 10.64 2.29
N GLU A 100 30.34 9.34 2.31
CA GLU A 100 28.96 8.81 2.24
C GLU A 100 28.79 7.57 3.14
N LEU A 101 28.43 7.79 4.41
CA LEU A 101 27.93 6.72 5.26
C LEU A 101 26.45 6.44 4.92
N PRO A 102 26.03 5.18 4.73
CA PRO A 102 24.61 4.85 4.53
C PRO A 102 23.72 5.36 5.67
N GLU A 103 22.49 5.77 5.38
CA GLU A 103 21.56 6.34 6.38
C GLU A 103 21.41 5.46 7.64
N MET A 104 21.22 4.15 7.49
CA MET A 104 21.09 3.25 8.64
C MET A 104 22.35 3.22 9.51
N VAL A 105 23.53 3.35 8.91
CA VAL A 105 24.82 3.43 9.62
C VAL A 105 24.92 4.74 10.40
N GLN A 106 24.44 5.84 9.80
CA GLN A 106 24.36 7.12 10.50
C GLN A 106 23.39 7.07 11.68
N VAL A 107 22.24 6.41 11.55
CA VAL A 107 21.27 6.19 12.64
C VAL A 107 21.92 5.41 13.79
N VAL A 108 22.60 4.30 13.49
CA VAL A 108 23.32 3.51 14.50
C VAL A 108 24.42 4.33 15.17
N LEU A 109 25.21 5.08 14.39
CA LEU A 109 26.27 5.94 14.92
C LEU A 109 25.70 7.05 15.81
N ALA A 110 24.60 7.69 15.40
CA ALA A 110 23.95 8.74 16.17
C ALA A 110 23.40 8.20 17.50
N HIS A 111 22.79 7.01 17.47
CA HIS A 111 22.38 6.32 18.69
C HIS A 111 23.57 6.01 19.60
N ALA A 112 24.67 5.50 19.03
CA ALA A 112 25.89 5.23 19.80
C ALA A 112 26.48 6.50 20.43
N LEU A 113 26.50 7.62 19.69
CA LEU A 113 26.94 8.91 20.19
C LEU A 113 26.09 9.36 21.40
N SER A 114 24.77 9.17 21.35
CA SER A 114 23.88 9.50 22.47
C SER A 114 24.17 8.66 23.73
N VAL A 115 24.69 7.44 23.56
CA VAL A 115 25.04 6.52 24.65
C VAL A 115 26.46 6.74 25.16
N TRP A 116 27.42 7.03 24.28
CA TRP A 116 28.82 7.29 24.64
C TRP A 116 29.00 8.63 25.32
N TYR A 117 28.16 9.60 24.95
CA TYR A 117 28.19 10.95 25.48
C TYR A 117 26.80 11.32 26.03
N PRO A 118 26.32 10.59 27.07
CA PRO A 118 25.01 10.82 27.66
C PRO A 118 25.02 12.07 28.58
N ASP A 119 26.21 12.54 28.95
CA ASP A 119 26.44 13.42 30.08
C ASP A 119 26.28 14.90 29.73
N HIS A 120 25.36 15.52 30.47
CA HIS A 120 24.67 16.77 30.20
C HIS A 120 25.54 18.04 30.37
N GLU A 121 26.65 17.97 31.11
CA GLU A 121 27.40 19.18 31.46
C GLU A 121 28.78 19.33 30.80
N ASN A 122 29.44 18.28 30.30
CA ASN A 122 30.88 18.42 29.96
C ASN A 122 31.43 17.62 28.76
N GLN A 123 30.64 16.81 28.06
CA GLN A 123 31.17 15.89 27.05
C GLN A 123 30.96 16.32 25.59
N TRP A 124 29.86 17.02 25.29
CA TRP A 124 29.60 17.64 23.98
C TRP A 124 30.33 18.98 23.82
N LYS A 125 31.67 18.97 23.91
CA LYS A 125 32.51 20.16 23.66
C LYS A 125 32.63 20.42 22.16
N PHE A 126 33.00 21.65 21.79
CA PHE A 126 33.24 22.04 20.38
C PHE A 126 34.11 21.05 19.59
N GLU A 127 35.18 20.53 20.20
CA GLU A 127 36.04 19.50 19.56
C GLU A 127 35.29 18.21 19.22
N MET A 128 34.34 17.81 20.05
CA MET A 128 33.53 16.61 19.82
C MET A 128 32.54 16.86 18.69
N PHE A 129 31.88 18.02 18.69
CA PHE A 129 31.08 18.45 17.54
C PHE A 129 31.93 18.39 16.28
N ARG A 130 33.08 19.08 16.23
CA ARG A 130 34.01 19.06 15.08
C ARG A 130 34.37 17.65 14.62
N LYS A 131 34.65 16.72 15.54
CA LYS A 131 34.92 15.32 15.19
C LYS A 131 33.73 14.66 14.49
N VAL A 132 32.51 14.88 14.98
CA VAL A 132 31.27 14.35 14.36
C VAL A 132 30.92 15.10 13.06
N LEU A 133 31.22 16.41 12.97
CA LEU A 133 31.03 17.22 11.77
C LEU A 133 31.82 16.67 10.58
N ASP A 134 33.00 16.11 10.84
CA ASP A 134 33.89 15.54 9.83
C ASP A 134 33.49 14.09 9.42
N ILE A 135 32.45 13.50 10.05
CA ILE A 135 31.98 12.13 9.82
C ILE A 135 30.65 12.12 9.07
N GLY A 136 30.69 11.85 7.76
CA GLY A 136 29.49 11.73 6.92
C GLY A 136 28.60 12.99 6.97
N SER A 137 27.37 12.88 6.46
CA SER A 137 26.47 14.03 6.36
C SER A 137 25.05 13.73 6.86
N PRO A 138 24.51 14.58 7.75
CA PRO A 138 25.02 14.84 9.09
C PRO A 138 24.49 13.78 10.07
N VAL A 139 25.38 13.02 10.69
CA VAL A 139 25.04 12.01 11.73
C VAL A 139 24.19 12.63 12.85
N LEU A 140 24.46 13.89 13.20
CA LEU A 140 23.71 14.60 14.23
C LEU A 140 22.21 14.70 13.92
N ALA A 141 21.81 14.78 12.65
CA ALA A 141 20.39 14.80 12.28
C ALA A 141 19.63 13.53 12.72
N TYR A 142 20.34 12.42 12.92
CA TYR A 142 19.80 11.13 13.31
C TYR A 142 19.87 10.84 14.82
N LEU A 143 20.18 11.85 15.64
CA LEU A 143 20.18 11.68 17.08
C LEU A 143 18.83 11.14 17.56
N PRO A 144 18.81 10.16 18.48
CA PRO A 144 17.57 9.59 18.96
C PRO A 144 16.64 10.65 19.52
N ARG A 145 15.34 10.49 19.25
CA ARG A 145 14.30 11.43 19.69
C ARG A 145 14.33 11.61 21.21
N SER A 146 14.35 10.50 21.95
CA SER A 146 14.46 10.48 23.41
C SER A 146 15.63 11.32 23.92
N PHE A 147 16.79 11.23 23.26
CA PHE A 147 17.97 12.02 23.60
C PHE A 147 17.72 13.52 23.39
N LEU A 148 17.23 13.94 22.22
CA LEU A 148 16.95 15.36 21.92
C LEU A 148 15.98 16.00 22.92
N PHE A 149 14.95 15.27 23.36
CA PHE A 149 13.96 15.80 24.31
C PHE A 149 14.38 15.72 25.77
N SER A 150 15.26 14.79 26.13
CA SER A 150 15.85 14.71 27.47
C SER A 150 16.85 15.84 27.76
N MET A 151 17.35 16.52 26.72
CA MET A 151 18.29 17.62 26.89
C MET A 151 17.68 18.79 27.69
N GLU A 152 18.50 19.36 28.56
CA GLU A 152 18.17 20.62 29.22
C GLU A 152 18.17 21.78 28.23
N MET A 153 17.44 22.85 28.54
CA MET A 153 17.35 24.04 27.68
C MET A 153 18.72 24.60 27.28
N LYS A 154 19.66 24.72 28.23
CA LYS A 154 21.03 25.20 27.97
C LYS A 154 21.79 24.33 26.98
N GLN A 155 21.54 23.01 26.97
CA GLN A 155 22.19 22.09 26.02
C GLN A 155 21.58 22.18 24.65
N LYS A 156 20.25 22.26 24.56
CA LYS A 156 19.58 22.46 23.28
C LYS A 156 20.07 23.76 22.63
N GLN A 157 20.23 24.82 23.43
CA GLN A 157 20.86 26.07 22.99
C GLN A 157 22.31 25.87 22.52
N LYS A 158 23.14 25.11 23.25
CA LYS A 158 24.50 24.77 22.79
C LYS A 158 24.51 23.97 21.50
N PHE A 159 23.60 23.00 21.35
CA PHE A 159 23.45 22.20 20.13
C PHE A 159 23.05 23.10 18.95
N LEU A 160 22.08 23.98 19.14
CA LEU A 160 21.67 24.96 18.13
C LEU A 160 22.80 25.94 17.81
N PHE A 161 23.52 26.44 18.80
CA PHE A 161 24.69 27.30 18.60
C PHE A 161 25.82 26.60 17.83
N HIS A 162 26.06 25.31 18.08
CA HIS A 162 27.04 24.54 17.31
C HIS A 162 26.54 24.19 15.91
N LEU A 163 25.23 24.05 15.72
CA LEU A 163 24.63 24.03 14.39
C LEU A 163 24.79 25.40 13.71
N GLU A 164 24.65 26.52 14.43
CA GLU A 164 24.89 27.91 13.98
C GLU A 164 26.28 28.15 13.44
N GLY A 165 27.30 27.68 14.18
CA GLY A 165 28.69 27.73 13.72
C GLY A 165 29.04 26.71 12.63
N TRP A 166 28.08 25.88 12.19
CA TRP A 166 28.30 24.91 11.13
C TRP A 166 28.24 25.61 9.78
N THR A 167 29.39 25.73 9.11
CA THR A 167 29.40 26.07 7.68
C THR A 167 28.84 24.88 6.91
N TRP A 168 27.53 24.88 6.66
CA TRP A 168 26.89 23.94 5.77
C TRP A 168 27.47 24.14 4.36
N PRO A 169 28.17 23.17 3.76
CA PRO A 169 28.45 23.17 2.35
C PRO A 169 27.14 23.35 1.59
N THR A 170 27.17 24.17 0.55
CA THR A 170 26.03 24.49 -0.34
C THR A 170 25.39 23.25 -0.99
N SER A 171 26.05 22.09 -0.96
CA SER A 171 25.54 20.80 -1.46
C SER A 171 24.59 20.06 -0.49
N ARG A 172 24.28 20.59 0.70
CA ARG A 172 23.56 19.86 1.77
C ARG A 172 22.05 20.10 1.89
N SER A 173 21.47 21.08 1.19
CA SER A 173 20.00 21.23 1.13
C SER A 173 19.34 19.96 0.62
N GLU A 174 19.96 19.29 -0.35
CA GLU A 174 19.49 18.02 -0.91
C GLU A 174 19.52 16.86 0.08
N GLU A 175 20.56 16.75 0.91
CA GLU A 175 20.65 15.67 1.90
C GLU A 175 19.72 15.86 3.08
N TRP A 176 19.54 17.09 3.55
CA TRP A 176 18.51 17.40 4.53
C TRP A 176 17.11 17.22 3.93
N ALA A 177 16.91 17.61 2.67
CA ALA A 177 15.66 17.38 1.95
C ALA A 177 15.29 15.88 1.90
N LYS A 178 16.27 14.98 1.72
CA LYS A 178 16.08 13.52 1.77
C LYS A 178 15.69 12.97 3.16
N LYS A 179 15.88 13.74 4.26
CA LYS A 179 15.50 13.28 5.60
C LYS A 179 13.98 13.19 5.75
N ARG A 180 13.56 12.23 6.56
CA ARG A 180 12.14 12.01 6.85
C ARG A 180 11.51 13.22 7.55
N ALA A 181 10.24 13.48 7.25
CA ALA A 181 9.49 14.59 7.84
C ALA A 181 9.46 14.53 9.38
N SER A 182 9.39 13.32 9.96
CA SER A 182 9.41 13.15 11.40
C SER A 182 10.70 13.64 12.06
N VAL A 183 11.84 13.41 11.43
CA VAL A 183 13.13 13.91 11.92
C VAL A 183 13.13 15.44 11.89
N LYS A 184 12.75 16.02 10.74
CA LYS A 184 12.66 17.48 10.56
C LYS A 184 11.75 18.12 11.60
N ARG A 185 10.58 17.52 11.87
CA ARG A 185 9.61 18.03 12.85
C ARG A 185 10.20 18.10 14.26
N LEU A 186 10.94 17.08 14.69
CA LEU A 186 11.51 17.04 16.04
C LEU A 186 12.62 18.06 16.23
N TRP A 187 13.39 18.36 15.18
CA TRP A 187 14.36 19.44 15.18
C TRP A 187 13.70 20.82 15.34
N VAL A 188 12.57 21.07 14.67
CA VAL A 188 11.78 22.29 14.89
C VAL A 188 11.22 22.36 16.30
N ALA A 189 10.70 21.26 16.84
CA ALA A 189 10.24 21.21 18.22
C ALA A 189 11.36 21.48 19.23
N MET A 190 12.58 20.98 18.96
CA MET A 190 13.75 21.27 19.77
C MET A 190 14.12 22.75 19.70
N LEU A 191 14.14 23.34 18.50
CA LEU A 191 14.36 24.77 18.27
C LEU A 191 13.41 25.62 19.12
N HIS A 192 12.11 25.35 19.08
CA HIS A 192 11.12 26.06 19.89
C HIS A 192 11.33 25.91 21.39
N SER A 193 11.78 24.74 21.85
CA SER A 193 12.04 24.52 23.28
C SER A 193 13.33 25.18 23.78
N ALA A 194 14.25 25.52 22.87
CA ALA A 194 15.56 26.07 23.19
C ALA A 194 15.64 27.59 22.98
N ASP A 195 14.94 28.08 21.96
CA ASP A 195 14.80 29.48 21.62
C ASP A 195 13.35 29.89 21.85
N PRO A 196 13.04 30.56 22.97
CA PRO A 196 11.67 30.98 23.29
C PRO A 196 11.20 32.14 22.40
N THR A 197 12.08 32.70 21.56
CA THR A 197 11.74 33.77 20.63
C THR A 197 10.68 33.25 19.66
N PRO A 198 9.51 33.91 19.53
CA PRO A 198 8.50 33.49 18.58
C PRO A 198 9.01 33.60 17.13
N LEU A 199 8.61 32.68 16.25
CA LEU A 199 9.00 32.69 14.82
C LEU A 199 8.70 34.03 14.12
N ASN A 200 7.68 34.76 14.57
CA ASN A 200 7.29 36.05 14.01
C ASN A 200 8.24 37.21 14.35
N GLN A 201 9.20 36.98 15.25
CA GLN A 201 10.22 37.93 15.68
C GLN A 201 11.61 37.58 15.14
N PHE A 202 11.75 36.49 14.38
CA PHE A 202 13.05 36.14 13.80
C PHE A 202 13.42 37.14 12.71
N ASP A 203 14.66 37.62 12.76
CA ASP A 203 15.21 38.47 11.72
C ASP A 203 15.69 37.64 10.51
N ALA A 204 16.12 38.35 9.47
CA ALA A 204 16.59 37.77 8.22
C ALA A 204 17.81 36.86 8.39
N GLN A 205 18.75 37.22 9.26
CA GLN A 205 19.96 36.43 9.49
C GLN A 205 19.61 35.14 10.23
N ARG A 206 18.74 35.24 11.23
CA ARG A 206 18.24 34.09 12.00
C ARG A 206 17.50 33.11 11.10
N LEU A 207 16.59 33.60 10.25
CA LEU A 207 15.82 32.75 9.33
C LEU A 207 16.70 32.11 8.26
N GLN A 208 17.65 32.84 7.68
CA GLN A 208 18.61 32.28 6.72
C GLN A 208 19.44 31.14 7.33
N PHE A 209 19.74 31.24 8.62
CA PHE A 209 20.56 30.24 9.29
C PHE A 209 19.79 28.93 9.56
N ILE A 210 18.50 29.02 9.91
CA ILE A 210 17.68 27.86 10.28
C ILE A 210 16.72 27.41 9.17
N ASP A 211 16.81 27.99 7.98
CA ASP A 211 15.88 27.83 6.87
C ASP A 211 15.58 26.35 6.57
N PHE A 212 16.62 25.51 6.53
CA PHE A 212 16.51 24.08 6.30
C PHE A 212 15.71 23.39 7.41
N ILE A 213 15.85 23.81 8.67
CA ILE A 213 15.08 23.26 9.81
C ILE A 213 13.59 23.57 9.65
N LEU A 214 13.24 24.76 9.15
CA LEU A 214 11.85 25.20 8.97
C LEU A 214 11.05 24.32 8.00
N THR A 215 11.70 23.53 7.17
CA THR A 215 11.01 22.50 6.35
C THR A 215 10.24 21.49 7.19
N GLY A 216 10.59 21.31 8.48
CA GLY A 216 9.84 20.49 9.44
C GLY A 216 8.73 21.22 10.22
N SER A 217 8.49 22.50 9.94
CA SER A 217 7.51 23.30 10.69
C SER A 217 6.08 22.91 10.34
N THR A 218 5.15 23.02 11.28
CA THR A 218 3.73 22.80 10.97
C THR A 218 3.16 23.98 10.17
N PRO A 219 2.05 23.80 9.43
CA PRO A 219 1.39 24.93 8.76
C PRO A 219 1.07 26.09 9.72
N ASN A 220 0.67 25.77 10.96
CA ASN A 220 0.37 26.76 12.00
C ASN A 220 1.60 27.54 12.47
N GLU A 221 2.77 26.89 12.47
CA GLU A 221 4.05 27.54 12.78
C GLU A 221 4.47 28.46 11.62
N MET A 222 4.30 28.01 10.38
CA MET A 222 4.61 28.79 9.18
C MET A 222 3.72 30.02 9.02
N GLU A 223 2.42 29.93 9.34
CA GLU A 223 1.48 31.05 9.29
C GLU A 223 1.92 32.22 10.19
N LYS A 224 2.64 31.93 11.28
CA LYS A 224 3.10 32.96 12.21
C LYS A 224 4.27 33.78 11.65
N ILE A 225 5.02 33.28 10.66
CA ILE A 225 6.16 33.97 10.08
C ILE A 225 5.66 35.20 9.32
N LYS A 226 6.12 36.40 9.71
CA LYS A 226 5.75 37.66 9.06
C LYS A 226 6.81 38.05 8.03
N LEU A 227 6.47 37.96 6.74
CA LEU A 227 7.41 38.25 5.64
C LEU A 227 7.45 39.75 5.28
N LYS A 228 7.93 40.57 6.21
CA LYS A 228 7.94 42.04 6.09
C LYS A 228 8.91 42.62 5.05
N THR A 229 9.87 41.84 4.55
CA THR A 229 10.89 42.31 3.61
C THR A 229 11.00 41.35 2.42
N ALA A 230 11.35 41.88 1.24
CA ALA A 230 11.56 41.07 0.03
C ALA A 230 12.64 39.99 0.23
N TYR A 231 13.65 40.27 1.06
CA TYR A 231 14.69 39.29 1.39
C TYR A 231 14.15 38.11 2.20
N LEU A 232 13.30 38.37 3.20
CA LEU A 232 12.63 37.32 3.98
C LEU A 232 11.68 36.47 3.14
N GLN A 233 10.95 37.12 2.23
CA GLN A 233 10.12 36.43 1.25
C GLN A 233 10.97 35.47 0.43
N ASN A 234 12.12 35.93 -0.09
CA ASN A 234 13.01 35.10 -0.88
C ASN A 234 13.50 33.85 -0.13
N ILE A 235 13.87 33.97 1.15
CA ILE A 235 14.30 32.81 1.96
C ILE A 235 13.19 31.76 2.04
N ILE A 236 11.99 32.17 2.46
CA ILE A 236 10.87 31.21 2.67
C ILE A 236 10.36 30.63 1.34
N LEU A 237 10.37 31.40 0.26
CA LEU A 237 9.94 30.94 -1.06
C LEU A 237 10.90 29.90 -1.67
N ASN A 238 12.15 29.84 -1.21
CA ASN A 238 13.12 28.83 -1.63
C ASN A 238 13.04 27.52 -0.83
N LEU A 239 12.18 27.45 0.19
CA LEU A 239 11.98 26.23 0.96
C LEU A 239 11.10 25.23 0.21
N PRO A 240 11.39 23.91 0.30
CA PRO A 240 10.53 22.85 -0.20
C PRO A 240 9.30 22.69 0.71
N LEU A 241 8.36 23.65 0.64
CA LEU A 241 7.14 23.65 1.46
C LEU A 241 6.13 22.62 0.96
N ASP A 242 5.47 21.92 1.88
CA ASP A 242 4.28 21.12 1.55
C ASP A 242 3.08 22.02 1.19
N PRO A 243 1.99 21.47 0.62
CA PRO A 243 0.84 22.27 0.21
C PRO A 243 0.20 23.10 1.34
N LEU A 244 0.12 22.55 2.55
CA LEU A 244 -0.51 23.24 3.68
C LEU A 244 0.40 24.34 4.25
N GLN A 245 1.71 24.09 4.32
CA GLN A 245 2.71 25.09 4.67
C GLN A 245 2.67 26.26 3.66
N ALA A 246 2.61 25.98 2.36
CA ALA A 246 2.52 27.00 1.32
C ALA A 246 1.23 27.83 1.43
N ARG A 247 0.08 27.19 1.67
CA ARG A 247 -1.20 27.87 1.91
C ARG A 247 -1.17 28.77 3.14
N ALA A 248 -0.53 28.32 4.22
CA ALA A 248 -0.37 29.08 5.45
C ALA A 248 0.50 30.34 5.23
N VAL A 249 1.66 30.17 4.59
CA VAL A 249 2.55 31.28 4.20
C VAL A 249 1.82 32.28 3.30
N PHE A 250 1.05 31.80 2.32
CA PHE A 250 0.24 32.65 1.45
C PHE A 250 -0.76 33.49 2.24
N SER A 251 -1.50 32.84 3.14
CA SER A 251 -2.58 33.48 3.90
C SER A 251 -2.09 34.56 4.84
N SER A 252 -0.92 34.35 5.47
CA SER A 252 -0.34 35.30 6.42
C SER A 252 0.36 36.48 5.76
N SER A 253 1.01 36.25 4.61
CA SER A 253 1.99 37.19 4.07
C SER A 253 1.62 37.81 2.73
N PHE A 254 0.69 37.20 1.97
CA PHE A 254 0.44 37.58 0.58
C PHE A 254 -1.00 38.04 0.31
N ARG A 255 -1.91 37.95 1.29
CA ARG A 255 -3.33 38.28 1.10
C ARG A 255 -3.60 39.76 0.79
N ASN A 256 -2.83 40.70 1.32
CA ASN A 256 -3.17 42.14 1.29
C ASN A 256 -2.03 43.09 0.83
N GLU A 257 -0.80 42.62 0.61
CA GLU A 257 0.40 43.48 0.47
C GLU A 257 1.10 43.40 -0.91
N PHE A 258 0.44 42.85 -1.94
CA PHE A 258 1.05 42.69 -3.26
C PHE A 258 1.19 44.02 -4.02
N SER A 259 2.38 44.61 -3.97
CA SER A 259 2.77 45.74 -4.83
C SER A 259 3.90 45.40 -5.82
N ALA A 260 4.66 44.31 -5.58
CA ALA A 260 5.73 43.83 -6.45
C ALA A 260 5.43 42.42 -6.97
N ILE A 261 5.75 42.17 -8.24
CA ILE A 261 5.49 40.93 -8.99
C ILE A 261 6.00 39.71 -8.19
N PRO A 262 5.27 38.57 -8.18
CA PRO A 262 5.82 37.33 -7.63
C PRO A 262 7.07 36.93 -8.43
N ASN A 263 8.20 36.70 -7.75
CA ASN A 263 9.38 36.17 -8.41
C ASN A 263 9.10 34.76 -8.98
N GLU A 264 9.95 34.30 -9.90
CA GLU A 264 9.83 32.97 -10.52
C GLU A 264 9.65 31.84 -9.48
N GLN A 265 10.34 31.94 -8.36
CA GLN A 265 10.29 30.98 -7.25
C GLN A 265 8.91 30.91 -6.58
N PHE A 266 8.18 32.02 -6.45
CA PHE A 266 6.80 31.99 -5.95
C PHE A 266 5.89 31.16 -6.87
N VAL A 267 6.04 31.36 -8.17
CA VAL A 267 5.27 30.64 -9.20
C VAL A 267 5.61 29.15 -9.17
N GLN A 268 6.88 28.78 -8.95
CA GLN A 268 7.32 27.39 -8.81
C GLN A 268 6.82 26.72 -7.52
N ASN A 269 6.99 27.39 -6.39
CA ASN A 269 6.96 26.72 -5.08
C ASN A 269 5.66 26.93 -4.31
N ILE A 270 4.90 27.99 -4.58
CA ILE A 270 3.70 28.38 -3.81
C ILE A 270 2.43 28.30 -4.63
N LEU A 271 2.37 29.01 -5.77
CA LEU A 271 1.17 29.08 -6.62
C LEU A 271 0.48 27.72 -6.88
N PRO A 272 1.21 26.64 -7.20
CA PRO A 272 0.61 25.36 -7.54
C PRO A 272 -0.01 24.65 -6.32
N LYS A 273 0.33 25.11 -5.11
CA LYS A 273 -0.13 24.53 -3.84
C LYS A 273 -1.32 25.28 -3.25
N LEU A 274 -1.68 26.44 -3.78
CA LEU A 274 -2.76 27.29 -3.26
C LEU A 274 -4.14 26.71 -3.55
N THR A 275 -5.15 27.04 -2.74
CA THR A 275 -6.54 26.66 -3.02
C THR A 275 -7.16 27.55 -4.12
N PRO A 276 -8.26 27.13 -4.77
CA PRO A 276 -8.96 27.96 -5.76
C PRO A 276 -9.28 29.36 -5.24
N THR A 277 -9.78 29.47 -4.00
CA THR A 277 -10.10 30.76 -3.35
C THR A 277 -8.88 31.66 -3.20
N GLN A 278 -7.71 31.09 -2.90
CA GLN A 278 -6.45 31.83 -2.78
C GLN A 278 -5.91 32.28 -4.14
N ILE A 279 -6.01 31.43 -5.17
CA ILE A 279 -5.62 31.77 -6.55
C ILE A 279 -6.43 32.96 -7.06
N ILE A 280 -7.74 32.96 -6.84
CA ILE A 280 -8.62 34.07 -7.25
C ILE A 280 -8.31 35.33 -6.46
N SER A 281 -8.10 35.21 -5.14
CA SER A 281 -7.71 36.37 -4.32
C SER A 281 -6.38 36.97 -4.80
N LEU A 282 -5.45 36.14 -5.24
CA LEU A 282 -4.18 36.58 -5.82
C LEU A 282 -4.42 37.37 -7.10
N GLU A 283 -5.20 36.82 -8.04
CA GLU A 283 -5.53 37.46 -9.32
C GLU A 283 -6.28 38.79 -9.16
N GLN A 284 -7.25 38.85 -8.24
CA GLN A 284 -8.01 40.07 -7.96
C GLN A 284 -7.15 41.20 -7.37
N ASN A 285 -6.13 40.84 -6.59
CA ASN A 285 -5.25 41.80 -5.93
C ASN A 285 -4.04 42.18 -6.79
N SER A 286 -3.64 41.32 -7.72
CA SER A 286 -2.60 41.61 -8.69
C SER A 286 -3.18 42.40 -9.85
N ASN A 287 -2.85 43.69 -9.97
CA ASN A 287 -3.17 44.49 -11.16
C ASN A 287 -2.47 44.01 -12.47
N ARG A 288 -1.98 42.76 -12.52
CA ARG A 288 -1.24 42.13 -13.63
C ARG A 288 -1.64 40.66 -13.77
N GLU A 289 -1.65 40.17 -15.01
CA GLU A 289 -1.96 38.78 -15.34
C GLU A 289 -0.84 37.82 -14.90
N ILE A 290 -0.97 37.24 -13.71
CA ILE A 290 0.02 36.31 -13.11
C ILE A 290 0.19 35.03 -13.93
N VAL A 291 -0.83 34.61 -14.69
CA VAL A 291 -0.93 33.27 -15.29
C VAL A 291 -0.31 33.18 -16.70
N THR A 292 0.64 34.05 -17.05
CA THR A 292 1.16 34.16 -18.43
C THR A 292 2.43 33.35 -18.73
N ASN A 293 3.21 32.93 -17.73
CA ASN A 293 4.46 32.18 -17.93
C ASN A 293 4.52 30.93 -17.02
N ASN A 294 3.80 29.86 -17.39
CA ASN A 294 3.65 28.65 -16.56
C ASN A 294 4.47 27.45 -17.02
N SER A 295 5.46 27.59 -17.91
CA SER A 295 6.43 26.50 -18.20
C SER A 295 7.12 25.95 -16.93
N ILE A 296 7.00 26.73 -15.86
CA ILE A 296 7.70 26.69 -14.59
C ILE A 296 6.92 25.95 -13.48
N ILE A 297 5.63 25.65 -13.66
CA ILE A 297 4.83 25.02 -12.60
C ILE A 297 5.03 23.49 -12.59
N GLY A 298 5.37 22.93 -11.42
CA GLY A 298 5.64 21.50 -11.20
C GLY A 298 4.39 20.61 -11.09
N LYS A 299 4.62 19.29 -10.97
CA LYS A 299 3.59 18.22 -10.99
C LYS A 299 2.74 18.12 -9.70
N ASP A 300 3.22 18.67 -8.58
CA ASP A 300 2.57 18.50 -7.27
C ASP A 300 1.42 19.52 -7.02
N VAL A 301 0.40 19.48 -7.88
CA VAL A 301 -0.79 20.35 -7.82
C VAL A 301 -2.01 19.52 -7.49
N SER A 302 -2.86 19.99 -6.56
CA SER A 302 -4.12 19.29 -6.31
C SER A 302 -5.09 19.47 -7.48
N TRP A 303 -6.00 18.52 -7.68
CA TRP A 303 -6.96 18.58 -8.78
C TRP A 303 -7.76 19.88 -8.80
N ALA A 304 -8.22 20.38 -7.64
CA ALA A 304 -9.00 21.63 -7.58
C ALA A 304 -8.19 22.85 -8.02
N SER A 305 -6.93 22.93 -7.59
CA SER A 305 -6.03 24.03 -7.96
C SER A 305 -5.64 23.97 -9.43
N ALA A 306 -5.33 22.76 -9.94
CA ALA A 306 -5.07 22.53 -11.35
C ALA A 306 -6.28 22.88 -12.20
N ALA A 307 -7.49 22.48 -11.80
CA ALA A 307 -8.74 22.80 -12.49
C ALA A 307 -9.00 24.30 -12.54
N GLN A 308 -8.80 25.01 -11.42
CA GLN A 308 -8.95 26.47 -11.38
C GLN A 308 -7.94 27.16 -12.32
N LEU A 309 -6.66 26.78 -12.27
CA LEU A 309 -5.60 27.37 -13.10
C LEU A 309 -5.80 27.06 -14.59
N ALA A 310 -6.11 25.80 -14.90
CA ALA A 310 -6.39 25.38 -16.27
C ALA A 310 -7.61 26.10 -16.84
N TYR A 311 -8.65 26.30 -16.04
CA TYR A 311 -9.82 27.06 -16.46
C TYR A 311 -9.47 28.52 -16.79
N LEU A 312 -8.78 29.23 -15.88
CA LEU A 312 -8.37 30.62 -16.08
C LEU A 312 -7.57 30.79 -17.38
N LEU A 313 -6.64 29.86 -17.65
CA LEU A 313 -5.87 29.81 -18.89
C LEU A 313 -6.72 29.58 -20.14
N VAL A 314 -7.65 28.61 -20.10
CA VAL A 314 -8.52 28.28 -21.24
C VAL A 314 -9.42 29.45 -21.59
N GLU A 315 -10.05 30.08 -20.60
CA GLU A 315 -10.93 31.23 -20.85
C GLU A 315 -10.16 32.45 -21.34
N LYS A 316 -8.96 32.68 -20.80
CA LYS A 316 -8.09 33.72 -21.33
C LYS A 316 -7.75 33.49 -22.80
N ALA A 317 -7.32 32.28 -23.16
CA ALA A 317 -6.99 31.97 -24.54
C ALA A 317 -8.19 32.10 -25.50
N LYS A 318 -9.39 31.73 -25.04
CA LYS A 318 -10.62 31.98 -25.81
C LYS A 318 -10.89 33.47 -26.00
N ARG A 319 -10.63 34.32 -25.00
CA ARG A 319 -10.76 35.78 -25.14
C ARG A 319 -9.73 36.35 -26.12
N ASP A 320 -8.46 35.98 -25.95
CA ASP A 320 -7.35 36.57 -26.69
C ASP A 320 -7.32 36.10 -28.17
N PHE A 321 -7.69 34.84 -28.43
CA PHE A 321 -7.51 34.20 -29.74
C PHE A 321 -8.79 33.61 -30.34
N GLY A 322 -9.90 33.53 -29.60
CA GLY A 322 -11.12 32.82 -30.02
C GLY A 322 -11.00 31.29 -30.04
N HIS A 323 -9.80 30.74 -29.81
CA HIS A 323 -9.49 29.32 -29.77
C HIS A 323 -8.25 29.07 -28.88
N LEU A 324 -7.95 27.81 -28.57
CA LEU A 324 -6.73 27.45 -27.83
C LEU A 324 -5.51 27.54 -28.75
N SER A 325 -4.54 28.42 -28.44
CA SER A 325 -3.28 28.53 -29.18
C SER A 325 -2.30 27.41 -28.80
N VAL A 326 -1.37 27.05 -29.69
CA VAL A 326 -0.30 26.06 -29.41
C VAL A 326 0.51 26.43 -28.17
N HIS A 327 0.81 27.72 -28.00
CA HIS A 327 1.54 28.22 -26.83
C HIS A 327 0.74 28.05 -25.53
N THR A 328 -0.56 28.36 -25.54
CA THR A 328 -1.45 28.14 -24.40
C THR A 328 -1.53 26.66 -24.05
N VAL A 329 -1.61 25.78 -25.04
CA VAL A 329 -1.73 24.34 -24.82
C VAL A 329 -0.42 23.77 -24.29
N SER A 330 0.72 24.18 -24.83
CA SER A 330 2.03 23.80 -24.29
C SER A 330 2.18 24.22 -22.83
N THR A 331 1.61 25.37 -22.48
CA THR A 331 1.52 25.88 -21.11
C THR A 331 0.53 25.08 -20.24
N LEU A 332 -0.59 24.63 -20.82
CA LEU A 332 -1.60 23.79 -20.17
C LEU A 332 -1.18 22.34 -20.03
N GLY A 333 -0.17 21.86 -20.79
CA GLY A 333 0.14 20.44 -20.97
C GLY A 333 0.16 19.63 -19.68
N LYS A 334 0.69 20.22 -18.59
CA LYS A 334 0.76 19.60 -17.26
C LYS A 334 -0.58 19.48 -16.52
N TRP A 335 -1.61 20.21 -16.93
CA TRP A 335 -2.93 20.27 -16.30
C TRP A 335 -4.10 19.94 -17.24
N ILE A 336 -3.81 19.45 -18.44
CA ILE A 336 -4.83 19.06 -19.42
C ILE A 336 -5.81 18.04 -18.83
N TYR A 337 -5.38 17.19 -17.90
CA TYR A 337 -6.24 16.25 -17.17
C TYR A 337 -7.37 16.93 -16.37
N ALA A 338 -7.22 18.19 -15.99
CA ALA A 338 -8.21 18.96 -15.25
C ALA A 338 -9.15 19.75 -16.18
N VAL A 339 -8.93 19.72 -17.50
CA VAL A 339 -9.75 20.42 -18.50
C VAL A 339 -10.98 19.57 -18.86
N PRO A 340 -12.19 20.16 -18.92
CA PRO A 340 -13.39 19.46 -19.37
C PRO A 340 -13.27 18.87 -20.79
N ASN A 341 -13.86 17.69 -21.01
CA ASN A 341 -13.75 16.96 -22.29
C ASN A 341 -14.27 17.76 -23.50
N SER A 342 -15.26 18.63 -23.29
CA SER A 342 -15.82 19.51 -24.31
C SER A 342 -14.77 20.46 -24.90
N ASN A 343 -13.88 20.99 -24.07
CA ASN A 343 -12.79 21.87 -24.50
C ASN A 343 -11.65 21.08 -25.17
N LEU A 344 -11.41 19.82 -24.74
CA LEU A 344 -10.36 18.96 -25.31
C LEU A 344 -10.62 18.56 -26.77
N ARG A 345 -11.88 18.43 -27.18
CA ARG A 345 -12.20 18.15 -28.60
C ARG A 345 -11.78 19.28 -29.53
N GLY A 346 -11.89 20.54 -29.06
CA GLY A 346 -11.38 21.69 -29.80
C GLY A 346 -9.86 21.61 -29.96
N LEU A 347 -9.16 21.16 -28.92
CA LEU A 347 -7.73 20.94 -28.94
C LEU A 347 -7.30 19.81 -29.91
N ALA A 348 -7.99 18.66 -29.89
CA ALA A 348 -7.67 17.55 -30.78
C ALA A 348 -7.67 17.97 -32.27
N ARG A 349 -8.64 18.82 -32.67
CA ARG A 349 -8.71 19.39 -34.03
C ARG A 349 -7.56 20.34 -34.35
N VAL A 350 -7.09 21.10 -33.36
CA VAL A 350 -5.90 21.95 -33.53
C VAL A 350 -4.67 21.07 -33.76
N ILE A 351 -4.49 20.01 -32.96
CA ILE A 351 -3.38 19.05 -33.13
C ILE A 351 -3.38 18.43 -34.53
N GLU A 352 -4.55 18.06 -35.07
CA GLU A 352 -4.69 17.53 -36.44
C GLU A 352 -4.23 18.51 -37.52
N SER A 353 -4.37 19.82 -37.26
CA SER A 353 -4.02 20.87 -38.21
C SER A 353 -2.56 21.31 -38.17
N LEU A 354 -1.79 20.85 -37.17
CA LEU A 354 -0.40 21.26 -36.97
C LEU A 354 0.60 20.42 -37.80
N PRO A 355 1.74 21.01 -38.21
CA PRO A 355 2.88 20.25 -38.70
C PRO A 355 3.35 19.20 -37.68
N ARG A 356 3.91 18.08 -38.16
CA ARG A 356 4.34 16.94 -37.32
C ARG A 356 5.21 17.37 -36.13
N ASP A 357 6.23 18.18 -36.36
CA ASP A 357 7.18 18.57 -35.30
C ASP A 357 6.50 19.45 -34.22
N GLU A 358 5.56 20.31 -34.62
CA GLU A 358 4.80 21.15 -33.69
C GLU A 358 3.75 20.33 -32.92
N ALA A 359 3.07 19.40 -33.59
CA ALA A 359 2.15 18.47 -32.95
C ALA A 359 2.87 17.58 -31.92
N ASN A 360 4.04 17.04 -32.28
CA ASN A 360 4.85 16.22 -31.37
C ASN A 360 5.38 17.06 -30.19
N SER A 361 5.89 18.27 -30.45
CA SER A 361 6.31 19.19 -29.37
C SER A 361 5.16 19.56 -28.43
N LEU A 362 3.94 19.63 -28.95
CA LEU A 362 2.75 19.92 -28.14
C LEU A 362 2.35 18.72 -27.28
N LEU A 363 2.30 17.53 -27.87
CA LEU A 363 1.88 16.32 -27.17
C LEU A 363 2.89 15.85 -26.12
N THR A 364 4.18 16.02 -26.39
CA THR A 364 5.26 15.74 -25.42
C THR A 364 5.23 16.68 -24.22
N SER A 365 4.60 17.86 -24.33
CA SER A 365 4.38 18.76 -23.19
C SER A 365 3.23 18.33 -22.27
N ILE A 366 2.43 17.34 -22.68
CA ILE A 366 1.27 16.86 -21.93
C ILE A 366 1.70 15.81 -20.90
N ASP A 367 1.34 16.01 -19.63
CA ASP A 367 1.51 15.00 -18.58
C ASP A 367 0.43 13.91 -18.75
N SER A 368 0.70 12.99 -19.69
CA SER A 368 -0.27 12.01 -20.17
C SER A 368 -0.71 11.01 -19.09
N TYR A 369 0.11 10.68 -18.09
CA TYR A 369 -0.23 9.74 -17.02
C TYR A 369 -1.41 10.18 -16.12
N GLU A 370 -1.72 11.49 -16.06
CA GLU A 370 -2.88 11.99 -15.30
C GLU A 370 -4.19 11.97 -16.11
N LEU A 371 -4.11 11.78 -17.44
CA LEU A 371 -5.29 11.78 -18.30
C LEU A 371 -6.15 10.56 -18.02
N ASP A 372 -7.46 10.75 -17.90
CA ASP A 372 -8.38 9.61 -17.93
C ASP A 372 -8.44 9.00 -19.35
N GLY A 373 -8.89 7.74 -19.44
CA GLY A 373 -8.87 6.99 -20.71
C GLY A 373 -9.66 7.67 -21.83
N ARG A 374 -10.67 8.49 -21.50
CA ARG A 374 -11.44 9.23 -22.50
C ARG A 374 -10.70 10.46 -22.97
N GLN A 375 -10.13 11.24 -22.06
CA GLN A 375 -9.29 12.40 -22.39
C GLN A 375 -8.12 11.97 -23.29
N ALA A 376 -7.45 10.87 -22.92
CA ALA A 376 -6.36 10.31 -23.71
C ALA A 376 -6.83 9.90 -25.10
N ARG A 377 -8.00 9.24 -25.25
CA ARG A 377 -8.59 8.90 -26.56
C ARG A 377 -8.95 10.10 -27.41
N ILE A 378 -9.52 11.16 -26.82
CA ILE A 378 -9.83 12.39 -27.56
C ILE A 378 -8.55 12.96 -28.16
N LEU A 379 -7.47 13.01 -27.38
CA LEU A 379 -6.17 13.53 -27.83
C LEU A 379 -5.41 12.56 -28.76
N ALA A 380 -5.57 11.25 -28.58
CA ALA A 380 -4.89 10.22 -29.38
C ALA A 380 -5.60 9.89 -30.70
N SER A 381 -6.90 10.20 -30.83
CA SER A 381 -7.68 9.91 -32.04
C SER A 381 -7.10 10.52 -33.31
N SER A 382 -6.37 11.63 -33.17
CA SER A 382 -5.70 12.37 -34.23
C SER A 382 -4.28 11.90 -34.56
N LEU A 383 -3.72 10.93 -33.82
CA LEU A 383 -2.27 10.63 -33.86
C LEU A 383 -1.94 9.47 -34.79
N THR A 384 -0.98 9.66 -35.70
CA THR A 384 -0.41 8.57 -36.50
C THR A 384 0.54 7.73 -35.64
N LEU A 385 0.79 6.47 -36.02
CA LEU A 385 1.74 5.59 -35.32
C LEU A 385 3.17 6.18 -35.32
N GLU A 386 3.51 6.91 -36.37
CA GLU A 386 4.79 7.63 -36.48
C GLU A 386 4.90 8.85 -35.56
N ASN A 387 3.79 9.54 -35.30
CA ASN A 387 3.73 10.63 -34.32
C ASN A 387 3.69 10.10 -32.88
N ALA A 388 3.33 8.83 -32.71
CA ALA A 388 3.23 8.20 -31.41
C ALA A 388 4.57 7.79 -30.77
N LEU A 389 5.66 7.77 -31.55
CA LEU A 389 6.98 7.34 -31.08
C LEU A 389 7.58 8.25 -30.00
N ASP A 390 7.17 9.52 -29.98
CA ASP A 390 7.60 10.50 -28.99
C ASP A 390 6.61 10.62 -27.81
N LEU A 391 5.50 9.89 -27.83
CA LEU A 391 4.48 9.96 -26.78
C LEU A 391 4.84 9.05 -25.59
N HIS A 392 4.33 9.43 -24.42
CA HIS A 392 4.45 8.66 -23.18
C HIS A 392 3.07 8.21 -22.66
N ASP A 393 3.09 7.23 -21.75
CA ASP A 393 2.00 6.78 -20.86
C ASP A 393 0.59 6.63 -21.48
N ASN A 394 -0.42 7.33 -20.93
CA ASN A 394 -1.82 7.07 -21.27
C ASN A 394 -2.20 7.48 -22.70
N LEU A 395 -1.42 8.35 -23.35
CA LEU A 395 -1.65 8.69 -24.76
C LEU A 395 -1.28 7.53 -25.68
N LEU A 396 -0.20 6.80 -25.37
CA LEU A 396 0.16 5.57 -26.07
C LEU A 396 -0.92 4.49 -25.90
N LEU A 397 -1.49 4.40 -24.69
CA LEU A 397 -2.58 3.47 -24.39
C LEU A 397 -3.88 3.75 -25.15
N ALA A 398 -4.08 5.01 -25.51
CA ALA A 398 -5.27 5.43 -26.21
C ALA A 398 -5.16 5.30 -27.74
N LEU A 399 -4.01 4.81 -28.25
CA LEU A 399 -3.85 4.50 -29.66
C LEU A 399 -4.75 3.32 -30.04
N PRO A 400 -5.51 3.43 -31.15
CA PRO A 400 -6.34 2.33 -31.62
C PRO A 400 -5.50 1.09 -31.95
N THR A 401 -5.86 -0.08 -31.41
CA THR A 401 -5.13 -1.35 -31.65
C THR A 401 -5.10 -1.71 -33.15
N ALA A 402 -6.14 -1.33 -33.91
CA ALA A 402 -6.20 -1.49 -35.37
C ALA A 402 -4.98 -0.87 -36.09
N ARG A 403 -4.49 0.30 -35.65
CA ARG A 403 -3.39 1.00 -36.32
C ARG A 403 -2.03 0.30 -36.18
N ILE A 404 -1.89 -0.59 -35.20
CA ILE A 404 -0.62 -1.30 -34.92
C ILE A 404 -0.63 -2.72 -35.50
N THR A 405 -1.83 -3.26 -35.73
CA THR A 405 -2.07 -4.58 -36.32
C THR A 405 -2.01 -4.54 -37.85
N GLU A 406 -2.39 -3.43 -38.46
CA GLU A 406 -2.33 -3.20 -39.93
C GLU A 406 -0.89 -2.98 -40.46
N GLY A 407 0.05 -2.58 -39.60
CA GLY A 407 1.45 -2.35 -39.98
C GLY A 407 2.27 -3.64 -40.05
N GLY A 408 3.17 -3.73 -41.05
CA GLY A 408 4.14 -4.82 -41.23
C GLY A 408 5.14 -4.98 -40.06
N VAL A 409 6.39 -5.33 -40.35
CA VAL A 409 7.44 -5.45 -39.32
C VAL A 409 7.66 -4.07 -38.69
N LEU A 410 7.30 -3.91 -37.42
CA LEU A 410 7.56 -2.69 -36.66
C LEU A 410 9.08 -2.53 -36.48
N PRO A 411 9.65 -1.33 -36.67
CA PRO A 411 11.06 -1.07 -36.40
C PRO A 411 11.44 -1.45 -34.96
N GLN A 412 12.65 -1.97 -34.74
CA GLN A 412 13.11 -2.40 -33.42
C GLN A 412 12.98 -1.29 -32.37
N ASN A 413 13.30 -0.04 -32.71
CA ASN A 413 13.19 1.10 -31.80
C ASN A 413 11.71 1.37 -31.41
N THR A 414 10.79 1.21 -32.35
CA THR A 414 9.35 1.32 -32.10
C THR A 414 8.85 0.20 -31.20
N CYS A 415 9.25 -1.04 -31.45
CA CYS A 415 8.94 -2.17 -30.58
C CYS A 415 9.50 -1.98 -29.18
N ALA A 416 10.76 -1.57 -29.06
CA ALA A 416 11.40 -1.27 -27.78
C ALA A 416 10.63 -0.20 -27.02
N HIS A 417 10.30 0.93 -27.67
CA HIS A 417 9.52 2.01 -27.06
C HIS A 417 8.15 1.53 -26.57
N LEU A 418 7.40 0.79 -27.40
CA LEU A 418 6.07 0.32 -27.01
C LEU A 418 6.12 -0.75 -25.91
N LEU A 419 7.09 -1.67 -25.95
CA LEU A 419 7.32 -2.64 -24.85
C LEU A 419 7.66 -1.93 -23.53
N SER A 420 8.40 -0.82 -23.60
CA SER A 420 8.81 -0.04 -22.44
C SER A 420 7.73 0.87 -21.88
N ASN A 421 6.73 1.28 -22.67
CA ASN A 421 5.77 2.31 -22.23
C ASN A 421 4.31 1.83 -22.12
N LEU A 422 3.93 0.66 -22.67
CA LEU A 422 2.56 0.14 -22.54
C LEU A 422 2.36 -0.66 -21.25
N PRO A 423 1.28 -0.50 -20.48
CA PRO A 423 1.04 -1.24 -19.25
C PRO A 423 0.76 -2.72 -19.50
N ALA A 424 0.92 -3.50 -18.44
CA ALA A 424 0.86 -4.96 -18.41
C ALA A 424 -0.44 -5.55 -18.93
N GLU A 425 -1.54 -4.85 -18.69
CA GLU A 425 -2.88 -5.28 -19.06
C GLU A 425 -3.33 -4.78 -20.44
N SER A 426 -2.45 -4.10 -21.18
CA SER A 426 -2.80 -3.58 -22.50
C SER A 426 -2.86 -4.70 -23.54
N ALA A 427 -3.99 -4.79 -24.24
CA ALA A 427 -4.14 -5.58 -25.45
C ALA A 427 -3.06 -5.30 -26.49
N LEU A 428 -2.62 -4.04 -26.56
CA LEU A 428 -1.60 -3.62 -27.48
C LEU A 428 -0.23 -4.22 -27.15
N LEU A 429 0.11 -4.29 -25.86
CA LEU A 429 1.34 -4.90 -25.39
C LEU A 429 1.41 -6.39 -25.75
N TYR A 430 0.30 -7.12 -25.62
CA TYR A 430 0.20 -8.52 -26.04
C TYR A 430 0.50 -8.69 -27.54
N THR A 431 -0.05 -7.79 -28.37
CA THR A 431 0.16 -7.80 -29.83
C THR A 431 1.64 -7.61 -30.18
N ILE A 432 2.33 -6.70 -29.50
CA ILE A 432 3.75 -6.43 -29.73
C ILE A 432 4.59 -7.57 -29.19
N PHE A 433 4.27 -8.09 -28.00
CA PHE A 433 4.96 -9.21 -27.40
C PHE A 433 4.94 -10.44 -28.30
N ASN A 434 3.79 -10.80 -28.87
CA ASN A 434 3.70 -11.92 -29.83
C ASN A 434 4.62 -11.73 -31.05
N LYS A 435 4.80 -10.49 -31.53
CA LYS A 435 5.74 -10.18 -32.63
C LYS A 435 7.21 -10.40 -32.22
N VAL A 436 7.56 -10.20 -30.95
CA VAL A 436 8.95 -10.30 -30.44
C VAL A 436 9.24 -11.52 -29.56
N HIS A 437 8.25 -12.39 -29.28
CA HIS A 437 8.37 -13.50 -28.32
C HIS A 437 9.55 -14.43 -28.64
N HIS A 438 9.77 -14.72 -29.92
CA HIS A 438 10.91 -15.52 -30.39
C HIS A 438 12.29 -14.89 -30.08
N GLN A 439 12.34 -13.63 -29.63
CA GLN A 439 13.54 -12.88 -29.29
C GLN A 439 13.69 -12.61 -27.79
N ILE A 440 12.90 -13.26 -26.93
CA ILE A 440 12.89 -13.04 -25.47
C ILE A 440 14.24 -13.27 -24.79
N GLY A 441 15.12 -14.08 -25.39
CA GLY A 441 16.50 -14.27 -24.92
C GLY A 441 17.48 -13.16 -25.33
N GLN A 442 17.05 -12.20 -26.16
CA GLN A 442 17.85 -11.05 -26.53
C GLN A 442 17.77 -9.98 -25.44
N LYS A 443 18.93 -9.45 -25.06
CA LYS A 443 19.08 -8.47 -23.99
C LYS A 443 18.16 -7.25 -24.16
N TRP A 444 18.03 -6.72 -25.39
CA TRP A 444 17.20 -5.54 -25.63
C TRP A 444 15.71 -5.78 -25.39
N VAL A 445 15.17 -6.96 -25.71
CA VAL A 445 13.74 -7.28 -25.45
C VAL A 445 13.50 -7.31 -23.95
N MET A 446 14.38 -7.98 -23.21
CA MET A 446 14.26 -8.05 -21.76
C MET A 446 14.43 -6.69 -21.10
N GLU A 447 15.43 -5.90 -21.51
CA GLU A 447 15.63 -4.55 -21.00
C GLU A 447 14.45 -3.63 -21.33
N SER A 448 13.90 -3.70 -22.55
CA SER A 448 12.74 -2.91 -22.93
C SER A 448 11.50 -3.27 -22.14
N MET A 449 11.19 -4.56 -21.95
CA MET A 449 10.03 -4.98 -21.15
C MET A 449 10.20 -4.65 -19.67
N LEU A 450 11.43 -4.60 -19.17
CA LEU A 450 11.76 -4.24 -17.79
C LEU A 450 11.93 -2.74 -17.56
N ASP A 451 12.05 -1.94 -18.61
CA ASP A 451 12.10 -0.49 -18.48
C ASP A 451 10.77 0.05 -17.91
N GLY A 452 10.73 1.23 -17.29
CA GLY A 452 9.49 1.82 -16.72
C GLY A 452 8.87 1.12 -15.49
N GLU A 453 8.06 1.83 -14.70
CA GLU A 453 7.63 1.39 -13.34
C GLU A 453 6.87 0.05 -13.30
N GLN A 454 6.07 -0.27 -14.32
CA GLN A 454 5.35 -1.54 -14.41
C GLN A 454 6.17 -2.66 -15.08
N GLY A 455 7.42 -2.39 -15.47
CA GLY A 455 8.29 -3.35 -16.16
C GLY A 455 8.33 -4.74 -15.54
N PRO A 456 8.56 -4.88 -14.22
CA PRO A 456 8.54 -6.17 -13.52
C PRO A 456 7.24 -6.96 -13.66
N GLU A 457 6.09 -6.29 -13.52
CA GLU A 457 4.78 -6.90 -13.64
C GLU A 457 4.52 -7.34 -15.08
N ARG A 458 4.73 -6.43 -16.05
CA ARG A 458 4.67 -6.74 -17.50
C ARG A 458 5.47 -7.98 -17.84
N PHE A 459 6.74 -7.96 -17.48
CA PHE A 459 7.64 -9.05 -17.76
C PHE A 459 7.14 -10.38 -17.19
N ALA A 460 6.71 -10.37 -15.92
CA ALA A 460 6.17 -11.55 -15.28
C ALA A 460 4.84 -12.05 -15.88
N LEU A 461 4.03 -11.17 -16.49
CA LEU A 461 2.76 -11.57 -17.14
C LEU A 461 2.99 -12.32 -18.46
N PHE A 462 4.00 -11.95 -19.24
CA PHE A 462 4.19 -12.50 -20.59
C PHE A 462 5.21 -13.63 -20.65
N ILE A 463 6.11 -13.73 -19.67
CA ILE A 463 7.15 -14.76 -19.66
C ILE A 463 6.66 -16.04 -18.99
N SER A 464 6.66 -17.13 -19.75
CA SER A 464 6.35 -18.46 -19.22
C SER A 464 7.55 -19.05 -18.45
N PHE A 465 7.31 -20.05 -17.60
CA PHE A 465 8.42 -20.79 -16.97
C PHE A 465 9.31 -21.50 -17.99
N ALA A 466 8.74 -21.94 -19.13
CA ALA A 466 9.51 -22.52 -20.23
C ALA A 466 10.51 -21.50 -20.79
N ASP A 467 10.09 -20.25 -20.90
CA ASP A 467 10.96 -19.14 -21.33
C ASP A 467 12.01 -18.82 -20.25
N VAL A 468 11.68 -18.90 -18.96
CA VAL A 468 12.62 -18.65 -17.85
C VAL A 468 13.71 -19.71 -17.73
N ARG A 469 13.38 -20.98 -17.95
CA ARG A 469 14.31 -22.12 -17.77
C ARG A 469 15.68 -21.92 -18.45
N PRO A 470 15.79 -21.48 -19.73
CA PRO A 470 17.06 -21.22 -20.39
C PRO A 470 17.76 -19.91 -19.96
N ILE A 471 17.03 -18.93 -19.42
CA ILE A 471 17.55 -17.58 -19.16
C ILE A 471 17.60 -17.18 -17.68
N ALA A 472 17.25 -18.07 -16.74
CA ALA A 472 17.09 -17.75 -15.31
C ALA A 472 18.27 -16.99 -14.67
N TRP A 473 19.51 -17.33 -15.04
CA TRP A 473 20.70 -16.61 -14.58
C TRP A 473 20.79 -15.20 -15.16
N GLN A 474 20.50 -15.02 -16.45
CA GLN A 474 20.45 -13.71 -17.08
C GLN A 474 19.36 -12.84 -16.45
N LEU A 475 18.20 -13.44 -16.16
CA LEU A 475 17.09 -12.77 -15.48
C LEU A 475 17.46 -12.34 -14.07
N ALA A 476 18.15 -13.17 -13.30
CA ALA A 476 18.52 -12.76 -11.94
C ALA A 476 19.57 -11.65 -11.92
N GLU A 477 20.49 -11.61 -12.88
CA GLU A 477 21.39 -10.47 -13.05
C GLU A 477 20.64 -9.21 -13.52
N LEU A 478 19.64 -9.33 -14.40
CA LEU A 478 18.78 -8.22 -14.78
C LEU A 478 17.93 -7.72 -13.60
N ILE A 479 17.35 -8.61 -12.80
CA ILE A 479 16.63 -8.26 -11.56
C ILE A 479 17.56 -7.50 -10.62
N LYS A 480 18.79 -8.01 -10.42
CA LYS A 480 19.80 -7.37 -9.58
C LYS A 480 20.20 -5.98 -10.08
N ALA A 481 20.39 -5.82 -11.39
CA ALA A 481 20.78 -4.56 -12.03
C ALA A 481 19.62 -3.59 -12.26
N SER A 482 18.37 -4.07 -12.15
CA SER A 482 17.19 -3.24 -12.39
C SER A 482 17.13 -2.07 -11.43
N LYS A 483 16.68 -0.91 -11.91
CA LYS A 483 16.36 0.24 -11.06
C LYS A 483 15.05 0.03 -10.29
N HIS A 484 14.26 -0.95 -10.69
CA HIS A 484 12.97 -1.28 -10.09
C HIS A 484 13.16 -2.04 -8.81
N ASP A 485 13.05 -1.31 -7.71
CA ASP A 485 13.15 -1.86 -6.37
C ASP A 485 11.86 -2.51 -5.89
N SER A 486 10.75 -2.38 -6.65
CA SER A 486 9.42 -2.92 -6.35
C SER A 486 8.68 -3.40 -7.61
N GLY A 487 7.55 -4.09 -7.42
CA GLY A 487 6.65 -4.50 -8.51
C GLY A 487 6.86 -5.91 -9.08
N TRP A 488 7.91 -6.62 -8.67
CA TRP A 488 8.11 -8.01 -9.08
C TRP A 488 7.10 -8.94 -8.41
N PRO A 489 6.32 -9.73 -9.18
CA PRO A 489 5.42 -10.72 -8.58
C PRO A 489 6.19 -11.78 -7.80
N ALA A 490 5.76 -12.07 -6.56
CA ALA A 490 6.47 -12.98 -5.67
C ALA A 490 6.61 -14.40 -6.25
N ASN A 491 5.60 -14.87 -6.99
CA ASN A 491 5.62 -16.12 -7.73
C ASN A 491 6.69 -16.11 -8.84
N PHE A 492 6.86 -15.01 -9.57
CA PHE A 492 7.89 -14.88 -10.60
C PHE A 492 9.30 -14.91 -9.98
N LEU A 493 9.51 -14.15 -8.90
CA LEU A 493 10.79 -14.18 -8.18
C LEU A 493 11.09 -15.56 -7.60
N GLN A 494 10.07 -16.25 -7.07
CA GLN A 494 10.19 -17.61 -6.57
C GLN A 494 10.63 -18.58 -7.66
N MET A 495 10.05 -18.48 -8.86
CA MET A 495 10.43 -19.28 -10.02
C MET A 495 11.92 -19.09 -10.36
N VAL A 496 12.37 -17.85 -10.47
CA VAL A 496 13.78 -17.53 -10.76
C VAL A 496 14.69 -18.04 -9.64
N ALA A 497 14.29 -17.82 -8.38
CA ALA A 497 15.03 -18.25 -7.20
C ALA A 497 15.19 -19.78 -7.14
N HIS A 498 14.10 -20.51 -7.35
CA HIS A 498 14.08 -21.97 -7.33
C HIS A 498 14.99 -22.55 -8.41
N ARG A 499 14.94 -21.97 -9.63
CA ARG A 499 15.77 -22.43 -10.75
C ARG A 499 17.26 -22.21 -10.49
N ILE A 500 17.63 -21.08 -9.89
CA ILE A 500 19.01 -20.81 -9.50
C ILE A 500 19.44 -21.74 -8.38
N ARG A 501 18.59 -21.95 -7.37
CA ARG A 501 18.84 -22.86 -6.24
C ARG A 501 19.11 -24.28 -6.69
N ALA A 502 18.33 -24.79 -7.66
CA ALA A 502 18.49 -26.14 -8.21
C ALA A 502 19.86 -26.36 -8.87
N ASN A 503 20.47 -25.29 -9.41
CA ASN A 503 21.76 -25.33 -10.10
C ASN A 503 22.94 -24.86 -9.25
N SER A 504 22.74 -24.55 -7.97
CA SER A 504 23.74 -23.94 -7.08
C SER A 504 23.98 -24.76 -5.82
N THR A 505 25.19 -24.69 -5.26
CA THR A 505 25.43 -25.18 -3.89
C THR A 505 24.71 -24.28 -2.87
N LEU A 506 24.49 -24.77 -1.64
CA LEU A 506 23.86 -23.97 -0.59
C LEU A 506 24.66 -22.70 -0.27
N ALA A 507 26.00 -22.78 -0.31
CA ALA A 507 26.88 -21.65 -0.06
C ALA A 507 26.81 -20.61 -1.19
N ASP A 508 26.87 -21.05 -2.45
CA ASP A 508 26.75 -20.16 -3.61
C ASP A 508 25.39 -19.49 -3.66
N TRP A 509 24.33 -20.25 -3.38
CA TRP A 509 22.97 -19.75 -3.29
C TRP A 509 22.82 -18.67 -2.22
N THR A 510 23.32 -18.93 -1.03
CA THR A 510 23.21 -17.99 0.09
C THR A 510 24.01 -16.71 -0.19
N ASN A 511 25.23 -16.82 -0.72
CA ASN A 511 26.03 -15.67 -1.12
C ASN A 511 25.34 -14.85 -2.23
N TYR A 512 24.70 -15.55 -3.18
CA TYR A 512 23.95 -14.91 -4.24
C TYR A 512 22.77 -14.10 -3.70
N LEU A 513 21.93 -14.71 -2.86
CA LEU A 513 20.80 -14.06 -2.21
C LEU A 513 21.24 -12.81 -1.44
N MET A 514 22.30 -12.90 -0.63
CA MET A 514 22.84 -11.77 0.12
C MET A 514 23.31 -10.61 -0.79
N SER A 515 23.66 -10.91 -2.05
CA SER A 515 24.02 -9.92 -3.07
C SER A 515 22.86 -9.45 -3.95
N ASN A 516 21.69 -10.10 -3.83
CA ASN A 516 20.49 -9.85 -4.63
C ASN A 516 19.24 -9.87 -3.73
N PRO A 517 19.04 -8.82 -2.90
CA PRO A 517 17.93 -8.75 -1.94
C PRO A 517 16.55 -8.79 -2.62
N LYS A 518 16.43 -8.34 -3.87
CA LYS A 518 15.17 -8.38 -4.63
C LYS A 518 14.67 -9.81 -4.81
N LEU A 519 15.57 -10.74 -5.13
CA LEU A 519 15.23 -12.15 -5.29
C LEU A 519 14.75 -12.80 -3.98
N MET A 520 15.15 -12.25 -2.82
CA MET A 520 14.70 -12.77 -1.52
C MET A 520 13.18 -12.62 -1.31
N MET A 521 12.53 -11.68 -2.00
CA MET A 521 11.07 -11.50 -1.94
C MET A 521 10.29 -12.70 -2.50
N GLY A 522 10.96 -13.55 -3.30
CA GLY A 522 10.42 -14.80 -3.84
C GLY A 522 10.72 -16.06 -3.02
N LEU A 523 11.39 -15.96 -1.87
CA LEU A 523 11.73 -17.14 -1.09
C LEU A 523 10.48 -17.83 -0.54
N THR A 524 10.55 -19.16 -0.45
CA THR A 524 9.54 -19.98 0.22
C THR A 524 9.97 -20.34 1.64
N CYS A 525 9.03 -20.89 2.42
CA CYS A 525 9.35 -21.46 3.72
C CYS A 525 10.30 -22.64 3.64
N ASP A 526 10.25 -23.42 2.56
CA ASP A 526 11.18 -24.53 2.33
C ASP A 526 12.58 -24.00 2.03
N ASP A 527 12.69 -22.94 1.22
CA ASP A 527 13.98 -22.29 0.96
C ASP A 527 14.59 -21.77 2.26
N LEU A 528 13.77 -21.12 3.12
CA LEU A 528 14.21 -20.65 4.44
C LEU A 528 14.56 -21.79 5.40
N ALA A 529 13.86 -22.92 5.36
CA ALA A 529 14.13 -24.07 6.21
C ALA A 529 15.38 -24.85 5.78
N ASP A 530 15.67 -24.85 4.48
CA ASP A 530 16.88 -25.44 3.91
C ASP A 530 18.11 -24.54 4.11
N LEU A 531 17.93 -23.31 4.60
CA LEU A 531 19.04 -22.50 5.11
C LEU A 531 19.65 -23.16 6.34
N GLY A 532 20.97 -23.28 6.34
CA GLY A 532 21.71 -23.67 7.55
C GLY A 532 21.39 -22.74 8.74
N PRO A 533 21.52 -23.22 9.99
CA PRO A 533 21.14 -22.46 11.18
C PRO A 533 21.91 -21.14 11.32
N ASN A 534 23.08 -21.01 10.70
CA ASN A 534 23.90 -19.81 10.67
C ASN A 534 23.39 -18.70 9.73
N TYR A 535 22.45 -18.99 8.80
CA TYR A 535 22.03 -18.05 7.76
C TYR A 535 20.68 -17.37 8.02
N GLY A 536 19.91 -17.86 8.99
CA GLY A 536 18.54 -17.36 9.27
C GLY A 536 18.47 -15.86 9.53
N VAL A 537 19.15 -15.36 10.58
CA VAL A 537 19.13 -13.94 10.93
C VAL A 537 19.77 -13.03 9.87
N PRO A 538 20.93 -13.37 9.26
CA PRO A 538 21.50 -12.56 8.18
C PRO A 538 20.58 -12.39 6.97
N ILE A 539 19.91 -13.45 6.51
CA ILE A 539 18.97 -13.35 5.38
C ILE A 539 17.74 -12.53 5.77
N LEU A 540 17.16 -12.76 6.95
CA LEU A 540 16.03 -11.98 7.44
C LEU A 540 16.38 -10.50 7.63
N THR A 541 17.63 -10.21 8.01
CA THR A 541 18.15 -8.84 8.14
C THR A 541 18.21 -8.16 6.77
N VAL A 542 18.78 -8.81 5.75
CA VAL A 542 18.88 -8.23 4.41
C VAL A 542 17.48 -8.05 3.80
N LEU A 543 16.59 -9.03 3.98
CA LEU A 543 15.20 -8.94 3.55
C LEU A 543 14.47 -7.79 4.24
N GLY A 544 14.57 -7.69 5.58
CA GLY A 544 13.92 -6.63 6.36
C GLY A 544 14.40 -5.24 5.96
N GLN A 545 15.72 -5.07 5.76
CA GLN A 545 16.31 -3.83 5.25
C GLN A 545 15.79 -3.47 3.86
N HIS A 546 15.71 -4.46 2.96
CA HIS A 546 15.16 -4.25 1.63
C HIS A 546 13.70 -3.81 1.70
N VAL A 547 12.83 -4.55 2.37
CA VAL A 547 11.41 -4.23 2.58
C VAL A 547 11.22 -2.83 3.15
N GLN A 548 12.03 -2.44 4.14
CA GLN A 548 11.97 -1.12 4.76
C GLN A 548 12.41 0.00 3.79
N SER A 549 13.50 -0.20 3.05
CA SER A 549 14.04 0.78 2.10
C SER A 549 13.13 0.99 0.89
N THR A 550 12.49 -0.09 0.40
CA THR A 550 11.61 -0.07 -0.77
C THR A 550 10.14 0.18 -0.43
N LYS A 551 9.81 0.25 0.88
CA LYS A 551 8.44 0.39 1.41
C LYS A 551 7.48 -0.71 0.92
N GLN A 552 8.01 -1.86 0.51
CA GLN A 552 7.19 -2.99 0.10
C GLN A 552 6.51 -3.67 1.29
N LYS A 553 5.48 -4.48 1.01
CA LYS A 553 4.90 -5.40 2.01
C LYS A 553 5.86 -6.57 2.22
N TYR A 554 6.03 -7.00 3.46
CA TYR A 554 6.77 -8.23 3.74
C TYR A 554 6.09 -9.43 3.06
N PRO A 555 6.84 -10.39 2.46
CA PRO A 555 6.21 -11.50 1.73
C PRO A 555 5.31 -12.36 2.63
N GLU A 556 4.04 -12.49 2.27
CA GLU A 556 3.01 -13.26 3.02
C GLU A 556 3.48 -14.67 3.39
N ASN A 557 4.12 -15.34 2.43
CA ASN A 557 4.64 -16.70 2.57
C ASN A 557 5.65 -16.77 3.73
N LEU A 558 6.53 -15.78 3.80
CA LEU A 558 7.61 -15.72 4.78
C LEU A 558 7.13 -15.26 6.14
N LYS A 559 6.05 -14.45 6.22
CA LYS A 559 5.46 -14.01 7.49
C LYS A 559 5.29 -15.20 8.43
N LYS A 560 4.75 -16.32 7.96
CA LYS A 560 4.41 -17.49 8.79
C LYS A 560 5.58 -18.36 9.23
N CYS A 561 6.74 -18.25 8.58
CA CYS A 561 7.85 -19.19 8.77
C CYS A 561 9.19 -18.55 9.12
N ALA A 562 9.32 -17.22 9.05
CA ALA A 562 10.52 -16.48 9.45
C ALA A 562 10.96 -16.77 10.90
N LEU A 563 10.02 -17.14 11.78
CA LEU A 563 10.32 -17.47 13.17
C LEU A 563 11.23 -18.70 13.34
N LEU A 564 11.06 -19.75 12.53
CA LEU A 564 11.80 -21.01 12.69
C LEU A 564 13.30 -20.88 12.38
N PRO A 565 13.73 -20.27 11.26
CA PRO A 565 15.14 -19.98 10.99
C PRO A 565 15.74 -19.07 12.05
N MET A 566 14.99 -18.08 12.55
CA MET A 566 15.45 -17.20 13.63
C MET A 566 15.72 -18.00 14.91
N LEU A 567 14.79 -18.84 15.36
CA LEU A 567 14.99 -19.68 16.55
C LEU A 567 16.15 -20.67 16.38
N SER A 568 16.32 -21.23 15.18
CA SER A 568 17.42 -22.16 14.88
C SER A 568 18.77 -21.45 14.96
N TYR A 569 18.87 -20.22 14.45
CA TYR A 569 20.04 -19.37 14.61
C TYR A 569 20.33 -19.05 16.08
N LEU A 570 19.32 -18.69 16.87
CA LEU A 570 19.52 -18.35 18.28
C LEU A 570 20.02 -19.54 19.09
N LYS A 571 19.50 -20.75 18.82
CA LYS A 571 19.99 -21.99 19.44
C LYS A 571 21.45 -22.25 19.08
N TYR A 572 21.77 -22.25 17.78
CA TYR A 572 23.13 -22.42 17.28
C TYR A 572 24.11 -21.40 17.87
N ARG A 573 23.70 -20.13 17.95
CA ARG A 573 24.50 -19.07 18.56
C ARG A 573 24.71 -19.30 20.05
N THR A 574 23.68 -19.73 20.79
CA THR A 574 23.79 -20.02 22.22
C THR A 574 24.77 -21.18 22.48
N GLU A 575 24.72 -22.22 21.65
CA GLU A 575 25.64 -23.36 21.69
C GLU A 575 27.09 -22.90 21.46
N ILE A 576 27.37 -22.09 20.44
CA ILE A 576 28.73 -21.54 20.19
C ILE A 576 29.20 -20.63 21.34
N LEU A 577 28.27 -19.89 21.95
CA LEU A 577 28.59 -18.95 23.02
C LEU A 577 28.81 -19.65 24.38
N ASN A 578 28.77 -20.99 24.47
CA ASN A 578 28.91 -21.77 25.72
C ASN A 578 28.05 -21.18 26.86
N GLY A 579 26.94 -20.52 26.52
CA GLY A 579 26.12 -19.79 27.48
C GLY A 579 24.96 -20.65 27.93
N LYS A 580 24.84 -20.90 29.24
CA LYS A 580 23.56 -21.29 29.86
C LYS A 580 22.67 -20.04 29.97
N ASN A 581 22.28 -19.46 28.84
CA ASN A 581 21.30 -18.38 28.83
C ASN A 581 19.90 -19.00 28.80
N ASP A 582 19.12 -18.77 29.85
CA ASP A 582 17.76 -19.31 29.96
C ASP A 582 16.80 -18.68 28.92
N ASN A 583 17.15 -17.51 28.38
CA ASN A 583 16.39 -16.83 27.32
C ASN A 583 17.21 -16.58 26.05
N LEU A 584 16.80 -17.22 24.95
CA LEU A 584 17.46 -17.13 23.64
C LEU A 584 17.47 -15.70 23.07
N LEU A 585 16.43 -14.91 23.36
CA LEU A 585 16.26 -13.55 22.81
C LEU A 585 17.30 -12.57 23.38
N ASP A 586 17.89 -12.87 24.54
CA ASP A 586 18.95 -12.04 25.16
C ASP A 586 20.27 -12.08 24.38
N THR A 587 20.39 -13.01 23.43
CA THR A 587 21.59 -13.11 22.59
C THR A 587 21.56 -12.12 21.41
N LEU A 588 20.40 -11.55 21.09
CA LEU A 588 20.25 -10.56 20.01
C LEU A 588 20.72 -9.17 20.44
N TYR A 589 21.26 -8.39 19.49
CA TYR A 589 21.50 -6.96 19.64
C TYR A 589 20.33 -6.13 19.11
N LYS A 590 20.24 -4.86 19.52
CA LYS A 590 19.17 -3.95 19.08
C LYS A 590 19.13 -3.84 17.56
N ALA A 591 20.24 -3.58 16.87
CA ALA A 591 20.20 -3.53 15.40
C ALA A 591 19.84 -4.86 14.73
N GLU A 592 20.15 -6.02 15.34
CA GLU A 592 19.68 -7.31 14.79
C GLU A 592 18.15 -7.38 14.87
N ILE A 593 17.57 -6.97 16.00
CA ILE A 593 16.13 -6.92 16.20
C ILE A 593 15.48 -5.93 15.22
N MET A 594 16.02 -4.71 15.12
CA MET A 594 15.49 -3.69 14.21
C MET A 594 15.64 -4.08 12.73
N SER A 595 16.71 -4.79 12.36
CA SER A 595 16.94 -5.22 10.98
C SER A 595 16.12 -6.46 10.58
N VAL A 596 15.89 -7.39 11.51
CA VAL A 596 14.98 -8.53 11.30
C VAL A 596 13.53 -8.03 11.15
N GLY A 597 13.18 -6.93 11.81
CA GLY A 597 11.88 -6.28 11.74
C GLY A 597 10.85 -6.89 12.68
N GLY A 598 9.69 -6.24 12.81
CA GLY A 598 8.68 -6.60 13.81
C GLY A 598 7.93 -7.91 13.57
N ILE A 599 7.75 -8.34 12.31
CA ILE A 599 6.88 -9.47 11.95
C ILE A 599 7.30 -10.79 12.62
N PRO A 600 8.59 -11.21 12.60
CA PRO A 600 9.01 -12.43 13.28
C PRO A 600 8.83 -12.35 14.80
N PHE A 601 9.07 -11.19 15.41
CA PHE A 601 8.94 -11.02 16.85
C PHE A 601 7.49 -10.97 17.31
N ALA A 602 6.58 -10.42 16.51
CA ALA A 602 5.16 -10.34 16.82
C ALA A 602 4.47 -11.72 16.90
N GLN A 603 5.13 -12.77 16.39
CA GLN A 603 4.67 -14.16 16.48
C GLN A 603 5.18 -14.89 17.73
N LEU A 604 6.09 -14.29 18.50
CA LEU A 604 6.59 -14.89 19.73
C LEU A 604 5.51 -14.90 20.81
N HIS A 605 5.62 -15.86 21.73
CA HIS A 605 4.78 -15.87 22.92
C HIS A 605 5.10 -14.63 23.78
N PRO A 606 4.10 -13.87 24.27
CA PRO A 606 4.34 -12.62 25.01
C PRO A 606 5.25 -12.78 26.23
N LEU A 607 5.11 -13.89 26.97
CA LEU A 607 6.00 -14.22 28.09
C LEU A 607 7.49 -14.33 27.70
N ALA A 608 7.82 -14.74 26.47
CA ALA A 608 9.20 -14.79 26.01
C ALA A 608 9.76 -13.37 25.79
N ILE A 609 8.93 -12.47 25.26
CA ILE A 609 9.25 -11.05 25.05
C ILE A 609 9.40 -10.34 26.41
N GLN A 610 8.50 -10.62 27.36
CA GLN A 610 8.54 -9.98 28.68
C GLN A 610 9.78 -10.37 29.49
N LYS A 611 10.25 -11.62 29.39
CA LYS A 611 11.39 -12.13 30.16
C LYS A 611 12.75 -11.76 29.58
N THR A 612 12.82 -11.14 28.39
CA THR A 612 14.11 -10.78 27.78
C THR A 612 14.57 -9.40 28.22
N LYS A 613 15.88 -9.22 28.37
CA LYS A 613 16.49 -7.89 28.54
C LYS A 613 16.28 -6.99 27.31
N ASN A 614 15.99 -7.59 26.16
CA ASN A 614 15.78 -6.91 24.88
C ASN A 614 14.30 -6.58 24.62
N TRP A 615 13.44 -6.55 25.65
CA TRP A 615 12.00 -6.34 25.48
C TRP A 615 11.69 -5.03 24.74
N ALA A 616 12.33 -3.91 25.12
CA ALA A 616 12.04 -2.60 24.54
C ALA A 616 12.40 -2.53 23.03
N PRO A 617 13.61 -2.93 22.58
CA PRO A 617 13.90 -3.06 21.16
C PRO A 617 12.93 -3.97 20.38
N ILE A 618 12.45 -5.06 21.00
CA ILE A 618 11.48 -5.96 20.36
C ILE A 618 10.12 -5.26 20.21
N VAL A 619 9.65 -4.60 21.26
CA VAL A 619 8.40 -3.81 21.22
C VAL A 619 8.52 -2.69 20.19
N GLU A 620 9.67 -2.02 20.11
CA GLU A 620 9.98 -0.98 19.11
C GLU A 620 9.93 -1.55 17.68
N ALA A 621 10.54 -2.72 17.44
CA ALA A 621 10.49 -3.37 16.13
C ALA A 621 9.05 -3.75 15.74
N ILE A 622 8.24 -4.28 16.67
CA ILE A 622 6.83 -4.60 16.42
C ILE A 622 6.02 -3.31 16.21
N GLY A 623 6.26 -2.27 17.02
CA GLY A 623 5.61 -0.97 16.94
C GLY A 623 5.93 -0.20 15.66
N SER A 624 7.04 -0.51 15.00
CA SER A 624 7.42 0.08 13.71
C SER A 624 6.67 -0.49 12.51
N LEU A 625 5.93 -1.60 12.69
CA LEU A 625 5.06 -2.16 11.66
C LEU A 625 3.92 -1.21 11.32
N SER A 626 3.49 -1.20 10.06
CA SER A 626 2.28 -0.47 9.67
C SER A 626 1.04 -1.01 10.38
N VAL A 627 -0.01 -0.19 10.48
CA VAL A 627 -1.25 -0.60 11.15
C VAL A 627 -1.89 -1.81 10.45
N ILE A 628 -1.78 -1.91 9.13
CA ILE A 628 -2.25 -3.06 8.34
C ILE A 628 -1.47 -4.33 8.71
N GLU A 629 -0.14 -4.27 8.76
CA GLU A 629 0.70 -5.42 9.13
C GLU A 629 0.42 -5.88 10.57
N LEU A 630 0.20 -4.95 11.50
CA LEU A 630 -0.20 -5.28 12.87
C LEU A 630 -1.54 -6.01 12.90
N LEU A 631 -2.55 -5.52 12.17
CA LEU A 631 -3.86 -6.17 12.09
C LEU A 631 -3.76 -7.59 11.54
N GLU A 632 -2.99 -7.80 10.47
CA GLU A 632 -2.77 -9.13 9.89
C GLU A 632 -2.16 -10.10 10.92
N VAL A 633 -1.16 -9.64 11.68
CA VAL A 633 -0.55 -10.44 12.75
C VAL A 633 -1.53 -10.69 13.90
N PHE A 634 -2.38 -9.72 14.23
CA PHE A 634 -3.32 -9.82 15.36
C PHE A 634 -4.52 -10.71 15.07
N ILE A 635 -4.93 -10.83 13.81
CA ILE A 635 -6.04 -11.69 13.35
C ILE A 635 -5.55 -13.11 13.01
N ALA A 636 -4.25 -13.32 12.87
CA ALA A 636 -3.69 -14.63 12.53
C ALA A 636 -4.11 -15.73 13.54
N PRO A 637 -4.46 -16.95 13.07
CA PRO A 637 -4.81 -18.05 13.96
C PRO A 637 -3.69 -18.36 14.96
N GLY A 638 -4.03 -18.44 16.25
CA GLY A 638 -3.06 -18.69 17.32
C GLY A 638 -2.26 -17.45 17.77
N SER A 639 -2.63 -16.25 17.29
CA SER A 639 -2.03 -14.99 17.75
C SER A 639 -2.30 -14.74 19.23
N ASN A 640 -1.24 -14.40 19.97
CA ASN A 640 -1.31 -14.00 21.38
C ASN A 640 -1.31 -12.47 21.55
N SER A 641 -1.72 -11.74 20.51
CA SER A 641 -1.71 -10.27 20.44
C SER A 641 -2.39 -9.59 21.62
N ARG A 642 -3.57 -10.06 22.04
CA ARG A 642 -4.29 -9.49 23.20
C ARG A 642 -3.48 -9.55 24.49
N LEU A 643 -2.77 -10.66 24.72
CA LEU A 643 -1.90 -10.83 25.89
C LEU A 643 -0.66 -9.94 25.79
N LEU A 644 -0.06 -9.81 24.60
CA LEU A 644 1.04 -8.87 24.38
C LEU A 644 0.62 -7.43 24.67
N LEU A 645 -0.53 -7.00 24.13
CA LEU A 645 -1.04 -5.65 24.29
C LEU A 645 -1.41 -5.33 25.74
N SER A 646 -1.98 -6.29 26.49
CA SER A 646 -2.27 -6.09 27.91
C SER A 646 -0.99 -5.99 28.75
N GLN A 647 0.04 -6.78 28.44
CA GLN A 647 1.34 -6.69 29.11
C GLN A 647 2.03 -5.35 28.85
N ILE A 648 2.00 -4.87 27.61
CA ILE A 648 2.54 -3.55 27.27
C ILE A 648 1.75 -2.46 28.02
N ALA A 649 0.41 -2.51 28.03
CA ALA A 649 -0.40 -1.53 28.75
C ALA A 649 -0.09 -1.48 30.25
N LEU A 650 0.05 -2.64 30.92
CA LEU A 650 0.42 -2.71 32.33
C LEU A 650 1.79 -2.09 32.61
N LEU A 651 2.76 -2.24 31.70
CA LEU A 651 4.07 -1.60 31.83
C LEU A 651 3.96 -0.08 31.69
N LEU A 652 3.09 0.40 30.81
CA LEU A 652 2.86 1.84 30.59
C LEU A 652 2.10 2.51 31.74
N GLU A 653 1.24 1.78 32.44
CA GLU A 653 0.54 2.28 33.64
C GLU A 653 1.49 2.66 34.77
N GLY A 654 2.65 2.00 34.86
CA GLY A 654 3.68 2.31 35.84
C GLY A 654 4.42 3.63 35.58
N ASP A 655 4.27 4.21 34.39
CA ASP A 655 4.90 5.47 34.00
C ASP A 655 4.02 6.66 34.44
N GLN A 656 4.53 7.51 35.35
CA GLN A 656 3.76 8.60 35.96
C GLN A 656 3.29 9.65 34.93
N LYS A 657 4.03 9.80 33.83
CA LYS A 657 3.64 10.61 32.66
C LYS A 657 4.13 9.90 31.41
N LEU A 658 3.22 9.60 30.50
CA LEU A 658 3.56 8.87 29.29
C LEU A 658 4.38 9.78 28.35
N ALA A 659 5.71 9.62 28.41
CA ALA A 659 6.66 10.46 27.71
C ALA A 659 6.71 10.17 26.20
N LEU A 660 7.22 11.12 25.41
CA LEU A 660 7.38 10.95 23.96
C LEU A 660 8.27 9.74 23.61
N SER A 661 9.33 9.49 24.39
CA SER A 661 10.19 8.31 24.23
C SER A 661 9.43 6.98 24.36
N THR A 662 8.43 6.96 25.24
CA THR A 662 7.58 5.80 25.47
C THR A 662 6.60 5.61 24.31
N LEU A 663 6.00 6.69 23.81
CA LEU A 663 5.14 6.66 22.61
C LEU A 663 5.90 6.24 21.35
N ASP A 664 7.14 6.70 21.19
CA ASP A 664 8.01 6.31 20.08
C ASP A 664 8.39 4.82 20.14
N CYS A 665 8.71 4.32 21.35
CA CYS A 665 9.03 2.90 21.57
C CYS A 665 7.84 1.99 21.26
N VAL A 666 6.63 2.38 21.65
CA VAL A 666 5.42 1.59 21.37
C VAL A 666 4.97 1.74 19.91
N GLY A 667 5.21 2.89 19.29
CA GLY A 667 4.89 3.14 17.88
C GLY A 667 3.40 2.91 17.58
N ASN A 668 3.11 2.20 16.48
CA ASN A 668 1.75 1.91 16.04
C ASN A 668 0.98 0.94 16.97
N LEU A 669 1.67 0.19 17.85
CA LEU A 669 1.01 -0.64 18.86
C LEU A 669 0.13 0.18 19.80
N PHE A 670 0.44 1.46 19.97
CA PHE A 670 -0.28 2.37 20.85
C PHE A 670 -1.78 2.40 20.51
N GLN A 671 -2.13 2.26 19.23
CA GLN A 671 -3.52 2.30 18.77
C GLN A 671 -4.37 1.11 19.24
N PHE A 672 -3.72 0.01 19.60
CA PHE A 672 -4.37 -1.25 19.96
C PHE A 672 -4.35 -1.53 21.46
N LEU A 673 -3.72 -0.66 22.26
CA LEU A 673 -3.60 -0.87 23.68
C LEU A 673 -4.97 -0.84 24.37
N PRO A 674 -5.20 -1.74 25.35
CA PRO A 674 -6.36 -1.65 26.22
C PRO A 674 -6.16 -0.48 27.20
N PHE A 675 -6.67 0.70 26.84
CA PHE A 675 -6.54 1.89 27.68
C PHE A 675 -7.40 1.81 28.95
N THR A 676 -6.76 2.00 30.10
CA THR A 676 -7.43 2.14 31.40
C THR A 676 -7.56 3.60 31.82
N ASP A 677 -8.47 3.90 32.74
CA ASP A 677 -8.66 5.27 33.27
C ASP A 677 -7.38 5.86 33.89
N ALA A 678 -6.49 5.01 34.42
CA ALA A 678 -5.20 5.42 34.95
C ALA A 678 -4.28 5.95 33.83
N MET A 679 -4.17 5.20 32.72
CA MET A 679 -3.43 5.66 31.54
C MET A 679 -3.99 6.98 31.01
N GLN A 680 -5.33 7.12 30.96
CA GLN A 680 -5.98 8.35 30.47
C GLN A 680 -5.57 9.61 31.23
N ARG A 681 -5.31 9.51 32.54
CA ARG A 681 -4.89 10.64 33.38
C ARG A 681 -3.41 11.01 33.20
N ASN A 682 -2.58 10.09 32.72
CA ASN A 682 -1.12 10.26 32.67
C ASN A 682 -0.62 10.82 31.31
N PHE A 683 -1.51 11.15 30.37
CA PHE A 683 -1.11 11.71 29.08
C PHE A 683 -0.70 13.18 29.17
N ALA A 684 0.47 13.49 28.63
CA ALA A 684 0.88 14.85 28.37
C ALA A 684 0.40 15.28 26.97
N PRO A 685 -0.52 16.27 26.84
CA PRO A 685 -1.04 16.71 25.54
C PRO A 685 0.05 17.02 24.51
N ARG A 686 1.12 17.72 24.95
CA ARG A 686 2.25 18.06 24.08
C ARG A 686 3.03 16.85 23.56
N ALA A 687 3.11 15.76 24.33
CA ALA A 687 3.79 14.54 23.88
C ALA A 687 2.98 13.82 22.80
N ILE A 688 1.65 13.76 22.96
CA ILE A 688 0.74 13.22 21.95
C ILE A 688 0.77 14.06 20.67
N GLU A 689 0.71 15.39 20.82
CA GLU A 689 0.81 16.32 19.70
C GLU A 689 2.08 16.08 18.88
N LEU A 690 3.24 16.11 19.54
CA LEU A 690 4.53 15.86 18.87
C LEU A 690 4.63 14.47 18.27
N TRP A 691 4.09 13.45 18.92
CA TRP A 691 4.07 12.08 18.40
C TRP A 691 3.23 11.98 17.11
N LEU A 692 2.07 12.66 17.06
CA LEU A 692 1.23 12.71 15.86
C LEU A 692 1.89 13.51 14.73
N GLU A 693 2.46 14.67 15.04
CA GLU A 693 3.16 15.53 14.08
C GLU A 693 4.42 14.85 13.51
N ALA A 694 5.08 13.99 14.28
CA ALA A 694 6.29 13.26 13.89
C ALA A 694 6.01 11.89 13.25
N ARG A 695 4.82 11.67 12.67
CA ARG A 695 4.50 10.46 11.91
C ARG A 695 4.94 10.59 10.45
N ASP A 696 5.74 9.63 9.99
CA ASP A 696 6.20 9.57 8.59
C ASP A 696 5.09 9.20 7.60
N ARG A 697 4.10 8.40 8.03
CA ARG A 697 2.96 7.96 7.23
C ARG A 697 1.66 8.39 7.88
N ARG A 698 0.96 9.35 7.28
CA ARG A 698 -0.35 9.80 7.76
C ARG A 698 -1.41 8.71 7.68
N ALA A 699 -1.33 7.80 6.70
CA ALA A 699 -2.21 6.64 6.61
C ALA A 699 -2.15 5.72 7.85
N ASP A 700 -1.03 5.71 8.60
CA ASP A 700 -0.93 4.94 9.84
C ASP A 700 -1.75 5.55 10.99
N THR A 701 -2.43 6.68 10.82
CA THR A 701 -3.32 7.26 11.86
C THR A 701 -4.74 6.69 11.85
N ALA A 702 -5.07 5.81 10.89
CA ALA A 702 -6.36 5.13 10.83
C ALA A 702 -6.59 4.24 12.07
N LEU A 703 -7.71 4.44 12.77
CA LEU A 703 -8.02 3.70 14.00
C LEU A 703 -8.88 2.48 13.74
N CYS A 704 -8.50 1.37 14.36
CA CYS A 704 -9.23 0.11 14.33
C CYS A 704 -9.69 -0.31 15.73
N VAL A 705 -10.60 0.47 16.33
CA VAL A 705 -10.99 0.29 17.74
C VAL A 705 -12.52 0.34 17.92
N SER A 706 -12.99 -0.20 19.05
CA SER A 706 -14.42 -0.24 19.38
C SER A 706 -15.03 1.16 19.48
N SER A 707 -16.35 1.22 19.30
CA SER A 707 -17.13 2.45 19.45
C SER A 707 -16.93 3.14 20.80
N THR A 708 -16.81 2.36 21.87
CA THR A 708 -16.49 2.84 23.21
C THR A 708 -15.12 3.51 23.24
N LEU A 709 -14.06 2.85 22.78
CA LEU A 709 -12.70 3.43 22.79
C LEU A 709 -12.59 4.68 21.91
N ARG A 710 -13.27 4.71 20.74
CA ARG A 710 -13.31 5.90 19.89
C ARG A 710 -13.88 7.12 20.62
N SER A 711 -15.03 6.94 21.27
CA SER A 711 -15.77 8.04 21.89
C SER A 711 -15.29 8.42 23.29
N SER A 712 -14.89 7.44 24.11
CA SER A 712 -14.49 7.67 25.51
C SER A 712 -13.02 8.06 25.65
N PHE A 713 -12.15 7.55 24.77
CA PHE A 713 -10.71 7.76 24.87
C PHE A 713 -10.18 8.66 23.77
N TRP A 714 -10.22 8.20 22.51
CA TRP A 714 -9.58 8.91 21.40
C TRP A 714 -10.14 10.31 21.18
N TYR A 715 -11.48 10.45 21.19
CA TYR A 715 -12.12 11.75 21.07
C TYR A 715 -11.69 12.72 22.18
N ARG A 716 -11.65 12.25 23.44
CA ARG A 716 -11.26 13.09 24.58
C ARG A 716 -9.79 13.49 24.50
N MET A 717 -8.91 12.57 24.13
CA MET A 717 -7.48 12.82 23.96
C MET A 717 -7.23 13.86 22.86
N ILE A 718 -7.92 13.76 21.72
CA ILE A 718 -7.76 14.70 20.61
C ILE A 718 -8.25 16.09 21.02
N VAL A 719 -9.43 16.20 21.64
CA VAL A 719 -9.98 17.50 22.09
C VAL A 719 -9.14 18.11 23.22
N SER A 720 -8.61 17.31 24.15
CA SER A 720 -7.71 17.83 25.19
C SER A 720 -6.36 18.30 24.65
N THR A 721 -5.93 17.75 23.50
CA THR A 721 -4.66 18.10 22.86
C THR A 721 -4.79 19.33 21.96
N TYR A 722 -5.84 19.41 21.14
CA TYR A 722 -5.99 20.43 20.10
C TYR A 722 -7.07 21.48 20.40
N GLY A 723 -7.74 21.40 21.55
CA GLY A 723 -8.83 22.29 21.92
C GLY A 723 -10.14 21.96 21.19
N SER A 724 -11.02 22.95 21.11
CA SER A 724 -12.36 22.78 20.57
C SER A 724 -12.36 22.60 19.05
N LEU A 725 -13.32 21.85 18.51
CA LEU A 725 -13.43 21.53 17.08
C LEU A 725 -13.47 22.78 16.19
N SER A 726 -14.09 23.87 16.66
CA SER A 726 -14.19 25.13 15.93
C SER A 726 -12.89 25.91 15.87
N ASP A 727 -11.92 25.59 16.74
CA ASP A 727 -10.61 26.26 16.79
C ASP A 727 -9.55 25.49 15.99
N TRP A 728 -9.88 24.30 15.49
CA TRP A 728 -8.93 23.49 14.73
C TRP A 728 -8.57 24.20 13.42
N SER A 729 -7.28 24.34 13.19
CA SER A 729 -6.75 24.89 11.94
C SER A 729 -6.71 23.85 10.83
N ALA A 730 -6.47 24.30 9.60
CA ALA A 730 -6.22 23.42 8.46
C ALA A 730 -5.08 22.41 8.76
N GLY A 731 -3.97 22.89 9.32
CA GLY A 731 -2.85 22.02 9.71
C GLY A 731 -3.27 20.90 10.67
N THR A 732 -4.07 21.24 11.69
CA THR A 732 -4.56 20.27 12.68
C THR A 732 -5.47 19.23 12.05
N VAL A 733 -6.46 19.65 11.25
CA VAL A 733 -7.44 18.73 10.62
C VAL A 733 -6.73 17.75 9.69
N ALA A 734 -5.81 18.24 8.85
CA ALA A 734 -5.07 17.38 7.91
C ALA A 734 -4.14 16.38 8.61
N MET A 735 -3.48 16.80 9.70
CA MET A 735 -2.61 15.93 10.49
C MET A 735 -3.40 14.85 11.25
N LEU A 736 -4.60 15.19 11.78
CA LEU A 736 -5.46 14.19 12.41
C LEU A 736 -5.87 13.10 11.41
N GLY A 737 -6.24 13.47 10.17
CA GLY A 737 -6.50 12.53 9.08
C GLY A 737 -7.44 11.40 9.49
N GLY A 738 -6.95 10.15 9.49
CA GLY A 738 -7.70 8.97 9.93
C GLY A 738 -8.25 9.02 11.36
N LEU A 739 -7.61 9.77 12.27
CA LEU A 739 -8.08 9.95 13.66
C LEU A 739 -9.40 10.70 13.76
N LEU A 740 -9.82 11.40 12.70
CA LEU A 740 -11.13 12.07 12.66
C LEU A 740 -12.29 11.09 12.86
N ILE A 741 -12.09 9.78 12.67
CA ILE A 741 -13.11 8.75 12.99
C ILE A 741 -13.51 8.77 14.47
N ALA A 742 -12.64 9.25 15.35
CA ALA A 742 -12.93 9.36 16.77
C ALA A 742 -13.96 10.46 17.06
N VAL A 743 -14.05 11.46 16.18
CA VAL A 743 -15.05 12.53 16.30
C VAL A 743 -16.43 11.94 15.95
N PRO A 744 -17.42 12.05 16.86
CA PRO A 744 -18.77 11.60 16.56
C PRO A 744 -19.31 12.27 15.29
N ALA A 745 -19.99 11.52 14.43
CA ALA A 745 -20.50 12.01 13.15
C ALA A 745 -21.31 13.31 13.28
N SER A 746 -22.14 13.43 14.32
CA SER A 746 -22.94 14.62 14.61
C SER A 746 -22.13 15.87 14.99
N LYS A 747 -20.83 15.73 15.26
CA LYS A 747 -19.92 16.83 15.63
C LYS A 747 -18.90 17.16 14.55
N LEU A 748 -18.75 16.34 13.51
CA LEU A 748 -17.83 16.63 12.39
C LEU A 748 -18.16 17.97 11.72
N THR A 749 -19.44 18.32 11.65
CA THR A 749 -19.91 19.61 11.11
C THR A 749 -19.56 20.83 11.97
N HIS A 750 -19.03 20.63 13.18
CA HIS A 750 -18.56 21.73 14.04
C HIS A 750 -17.07 22.04 13.85
N ILE A 751 -16.36 21.28 13.01
CA ILE A 751 -14.99 21.62 12.62
C ILE A 751 -15.03 22.93 11.83
N ASN A 752 -14.04 23.79 12.05
CA ASN A 752 -13.93 25.09 11.38
C ASN A 752 -14.10 24.95 9.84
N PRO A 753 -15.13 25.57 9.23
CA PRO A 753 -15.40 25.41 7.80
C PRO A 753 -14.27 25.93 6.91
N VAL A 754 -13.55 26.97 7.35
CA VAL A 754 -12.39 27.50 6.62
C VAL A 754 -11.23 26.49 6.64
N ALA A 755 -11.04 25.81 7.76
CA ALA A 755 -10.03 24.75 7.86
C ALA A 755 -10.36 23.59 6.92
N ILE A 756 -11.62 23.14 6.92
CA ILE A 756 -12.12 22.07 6.05
C ILE A 756 -11.89 22.40 4.57
N GLU A 757 -12.32 23.59 4.14
CA GLU A 757 -12.11 24.06 2.76
C GLU A 757 -10.63 24.03 2.38
N THR A 758 -9.76 24.47 3.29
CA THR A 758 -8.32 24.55 3.06
C THR A 758 -7.65 23.18 2.97
N VAL A 759 -8.26 22.10 3.48
CA VAL A 759 -7.67 20.76 3.49
C VAL A 759 -8.44 19.73 2.66
N ALA A 760 -9.58 20.09 2.06
CA ALA A 760 -10.50 19.14 1.45
C ALA A 760 -9.82 18.21 0.43
N ASP A 761 -8.93 18.75 -0.38
CA ASP A 761 -8.15 18.04 -1.40
C ASP A 761 -6.95 17.23 -0.85
N GLN A 762 -6.65 17.36 0.44
CA GLN A 762 -5.60 16.64 1.16
C GLN A 762 -6.17 15.59 2.13
N LEU A 763 -7.47 15.64 2.45
CA LEU A 763 -8.08 14.77 3.46
C LEU A 763 -7.97 13.30 3.07
N ASP A 764 -8.39 12.92 1.86
CA ASP A 764 -8.45 11.52 1.42
C ASP A 764 -7.10 10.80 1.54
N ALA A 765 -6.02 11.46 1.10
CA ALA A 765 -4.65 10.94 1.20
C ALA A 765 -4.19 10.70 2.66
N ASN A 766 -4.80 11.36 3.63
CA ASN A 766 -4.45 11.29 5.05
C ASN A 766 -5.39 10.39 5.86
N LEU A 767 -6.45 9.82 5.27
CA LEU A 767 -7.44 9.02 6.00
C LEU A 767 -6.96 7.61 6.35
N GLY A 768 -6.23 6.94 5.46
CA GLY A 768 -5.71 5.58 5.67
C GLY A 768 -6.74 4.43 5.71
N TYR A 769 -8.04 4.69 5.49
CA TYR A 769 -9.10 3.68 5.55
C TYR A 769 -9.27 2.87 4.26
N THR A 770 -8.24 2.19 3.74
CA THR A 770 -8.38 1.40 2.49
C THR A 770 -9.37 0.22 2.61
N PRO A 771 -9.88 -0.39 1.51
CA PRO A 771 -10.76 -1.56 1.59
C PRO A 771 -10.15 -2.71 2.38
N GLU A 772 -8.85 -2.92 2.19
CA GLU A 772 -8.06 -3.93 2.89
C GLU A 772 -8.06 -3.66 4.40
N PHE A 773 -7.80 -2.42 4.82
CA PHE A 773 -7.83 -2.00 6.22
C PHE A 773 -9.21 -2.23 6.84
N ILE A 774 -10.29 -1.78 6.19
CA ILE A 774 -11.65 -1.94 6.69
C ILE A 774 -11.98 -3.43 6.87
N LYS A 775 -11.67 -4.27 5.90
CA LYS A 775 -11.92 -5.72 5.95
C LYS A 775 -11.16 -6.41 7.07
N LEU A 776 -9.91 -6.00 7.31
CA LEU A 776 -9.12 -6.49 8.45
C LEU A 776 -9.73 -6.03 9.77
N CYS A 777 -10.17 -4.78 9.86
CA CYS A 777 -10.84 -4.25 11.04
C CYS A 777 -12.16 -4.93 11.37
N GLU A 778 -12.99 -5.22 10.36
CA GLU A 778 -14.24 -5.96 10.54
C GLU A 778 -13.98 -7.34 11.17
N ARG A 779 -12.86 -8.01 10.78
CA ARG A 779 -12.43 -9.28 11.37
C ARG A 779 -11.89 -9.12 12.79
N TYR A 780 -11.14 -8.06 13.06
CA TYR A 780 -10.53 -7.80 14.37
C TYR A 780 -11.56 -7.44 15.46
N LEU A 781 -12.52 -6.58 15.13
CA LEU A 781 -13.49 -6.02 16.08
C LEU A 781 -14.66 -6.97 16.42
N GLY A 782 -14.91 -7.98 15.59
CA GLY A 782 -16.09 -8.86 15.71
C GLY A 782 -17.36 -8.20 15.16
N THR A 783 -18.43 -8.96 14.96
CA THR A 783 -19.56 -8.58 14.10
C THR A 783 -20.31 -7.32 14.52
N GLU A 784 -20.56 -7.11 15.82
CA GLU A 784 -21.32 -5.96 16.31
C GLU A 784 -20.50 -4.66 16.23
N GLU A 785 -19.28 -4.67 16.76
CA GLU A 785 -18.38 -3.51 16.69
C GLU A 785 -17.92 -3.23 15.26
N ALA A 786 -17.81 -4.25 14.39
CA ALA A 786 -17.55 -4.07 12.96
C ALA A 786 -18.66 -3.23 12.28
N ALA A 787 -19.92 -3.46 12.61
CA ALA A 787 -21.02 -2.67 12.07
C ALA A 787 -20.97 -1.21 12.53
N SER A 788 -20.72 -0.98 13.83
CA SER A 788 -20.53 0.37 14.40
C SER A 788 -19.29 1.07 13.83
N PHE A 789 -18.22 0.32 13.61
CA PHE A 789 -17.00 0.80 12.96
C PHE A 789 -17.30 1.30 11.56
N LYS A 790 -17.95 0.46 10.74
CA LYS A 790 -18.34 0.77 9.36
C LYS A 790 -19.24 1.99 9.22
N ILE A 791 -20.21 2.15 10.12
CA ILE A 791 -21.08 3.34 10.13
C ILE A 791 -20.25 4.61 10.28
N ALA A 792 -19.31 4.62 11.23
CA ALA A 792 -18.48 5.78 11.48
C ALA A 792 -17.41 6.01 10.40
N VAL A 793 -16.87 4.96 9.79
CA VAL A 793 -16.03 5.09 8.58
C VAL A 793 -16.85 5.77 7.48
N ASN A 794 -18.06 5.27 7.19
CA ASN A 794 -18.93 5.87 6.17
C ASN A 794 -19.24 7.34 6.49
N SER A 795 -19.56 7.69 7.74
CA SER A 795 -19.80 9.09 8.12
C SER A 795 -18.58 10.00 7.92
N LEU A 796 -17.36 9.49 8.19
CA LEU A 796 -16.12 10.24 7.96
C LEU A 796 -15.84 10.43 6.47
N LEU A 797 -16.03 9.37 5.68
CA LEU A 797 -15.87 9.44 4.24
C LEU A 797 -16.93 10.39 3.64
N GLU A 798 -18.16 10.46 4.19
CA GLU A 798 -19.24 11.34 3.73
C GLU A 798 -18.88 12.80 3.98
N PHE A 799 -18.34 13.07 5.17
CA PHE A 799 -17.79 14.36 5.52
C PHE A 799 -16.69 14.81 4.55
N THR A 800 -15.81 13.88 4.15
CA THR A 800 -14.71 14.15 3.21
C THR A 800 -15.21 14.43 1.80
N LEU A 801 -16.19 13.65 1.33
CA LEU A 801 -16.84 13.87 0.03
C LEU A 801 -17.57 15.21 0.01
N LYS A 802 -18.27 15.58 1.09
CA LYS A 802 -18.94 16.88 1.21
C LYS A 802 -17.94 18.03 1.13
N ALA A 803 -16.84 17.97 1.87
CA ALA A 803 -15.78 18.97 1.81
C ALA A 803 -15.20 19.12 0.38
N SER A 804 -14.97 18.00 -0.29
CA SER A 804 -14.51 17.97 -1.69
C SER A 804 -15.54 18.57 -2.65
N ASN A 805 -16.84 18.33 -2.41
CA ASN A 805 -17.92 18.87 -3.23
C ASN A 805 -18.05 20.38 -3.07
N GLU A 806 -17.93 20.91 -1.85
CA GLU A 806 -17.91 22.34 -1.59
C GLU A 806 -16.71 23.03 -2.27
N LEU A 807 -15.54 22.38 -2.27
CA LEU A 807 -14.36 22.88 -2.97
C LEU A 807 -14.53 22.86 -4.50
N ALA A 808 -15.07 21.77 -5.06
CA ALA A 808 -15.36 21.67 -6.49
C ALA A 808 -16.41 22.71 -6.93
N ALA A 809 -17.46 22.91 -6.14
CA ALA A 809 -18.49 23.92 -6.40
C ALA A 809 -17.89 25.33 -6.46
N LYS A 810 -16.86 25.63 -5.65
CA LYS A 810 -16.15 26.92 -5.70
C LYS A 810 -15.38 27.12 -6.99
N VAL A 811 -14.75 26.08 -7.53
CA VAL A 811 -14.15 26.14 -8.88
C VAL A 811 -15.22 26.57 -9.88
N VAL A 812 -16.37 25.90 -9.95
CA VAL A 812 -17.43 26.19 -10.92
C VAL A 812 -18.13 27.54 -10.69
N THR A 813 -18.37 27.94 -9.44
CA THR A 813 -19.11 29.19 -9.14
C THR A 813 -18.26 30.43 -9.30
N ASN A 814 -16.97 30.37 -8.97
CA ASN A 814 -16.07 31.51 -9.13
C ASN A 814 -15.80 31.81 -10.61
N VAL A 815 -15.71 30.75 -11.41
CA VAL A 815 -15.76 30.78 -12.87
C VAL A 815 -16.97 31.56 -13.41
N GLY A 816 -18.17 31.24 -12.93
CA GLY A 816 -19.39 31.92 -13.38
C GLY A 816 -19.42 33.41 -13.03
N LYS A 817 -18.78 33.81 -11.92
CA LYS A 817 -18.70 35.22 -11.49
C LYS A 817 -17.76 36.04 -12.37
N GLU A 818 -16.67 35.48 -12.87
CA GLU A 818 -15.78 36.18 -13.82
C GLU A 818 -16.48 36.42 -15.15
N LYS A 819 -17.12 35.39 -15.71
CA LYS A 819 -17.91 35.53 -16.94
C LYS A 819 -18.98 36.62 -16.82
N PHE A 820 -19.65 36.71 -15.67
CA PHE A 820 -20.66 37.73 -15.40
C PHE A 820 -20.06 39.14 -15.18
N ARG A 821 -18.85 39.24 -14.64
CA ARG A 821 -18.14 40.52 -14.47
C ARG A 821 -17.71 41.08 -15.82
N ASP A 822 -17.18 40.23 -16.70
CA ASP A 822 -16.72 40.61 -18.03
C ASP A 822 -17.87 40.96 -18.97
N GLU A 823 -18.97 40.19 -18.97
CA GLU A 823 -20.18 40.54 -19.74
C GLU A 823 -20.79 41.89 -19.27
N ASN A 824 -20.70 42.20 -17.98
CA ASN A 824 -21.15 43.50 -17.46
C ASN A 824 -20.14 44.62 -17.72
N GLN A 825 -18.84 44.33 -17.80
CA GLN A 825 -17.82 45.32 -18.13
C GLN A 825 -17.80 45.64 -19.63
N GLU A 826 -17.99 44.65 -20.50
CA GLU A 826 -18.28 44.84 -21.93
C GLU A 826 -19.61 45.55 -22.14
N ARG A 827 -20.68 45.18 -21.42
CA ARG A 827 -21.94 45.94 -21.47
C ARG A 827 -21.79 47.35 -20.92
N ALA A 828 -20.99 47.57 -19.89
CA ALA A 828 -20.73 48.92 -19.37
C ALA A 828 -19.93 49.76 -20.37
N HIS A 829 -18.98 49.17 -21.11
CA HIS A 829 -18.25 49.86 -22.18
C HIS A 829 -19.09 50.07 -23.44
N SER A 830 -19.93 49.11 -23.82
CA SER A 830 -20.93 49.22 -24.89
C SER A 830 -22.04 50.25 -24.57
N ASN A 831 -22.46 50.32 -23.30
CA ASN A 831 -23.48 51.29 -22.85
C ASN A 831 -22.88 52.68 -22.58
N ALA A 832 -21.60 52.77 -22.19
CA ALA A 832 -20.90 54.04 -22.08
C ALA A 832 -20.63 54.67 -23.46
N ALA A 833 -20.47 53.85 -24.51
CA ALA A 833 -20.33 54.33 -25.88
C ALA A 833 -21.64 54.80 -26.53
N SER A 834 -22.81 54.42 -25.98
CA SER A 834 -24.13 54.75 -26.55
C SER A 834 -24.95 55.78 -25.76
N ILE A 835 -24.48 56.22 -24.59
CA ILE A 835 -25.18 57.22 -23.75
C ILE A 835 -24.24 58.38 -23.38
N ILE A 836 -23.81 59.13 -24.39
CA ILE A 836 -23.47 60.55 -24.23
C ILE A 836 -24.34 61.34 -25.20
N LYS A 837 -25.58 61.65 -24.76
CA LYS A 837 -26.35 62.80 -25.22
C LYS A 837 -26.78 63.58 -23.97
N PRO A 838 -26.57 64.90 -23.92
CA PRO A 838 -26.94 65.69 -22.76
C PRO A 838 -28.45 65.90 -22.76
N ILE A 839 -29.16 65.26 -21.83
CA ILE A 839 -30.56 65.59 -21.56
C ILE A 839 -30.62 66.25 -20.18
N SER A 840 -31.08 67.49 -20.24
CA SER A 840 -31.38 68.42 -19.15
C SER A 840 -32.23 67.78 -18.04
N PHE A 841 -31.81 68.00 -16.80
CA PHE A 841 -32.57 67.65 -15.60
C PHE A 841 -33.84 68.52 -15.48
N HIS A 842 -35.00 67.88 -15.34
CA HIS A 842 -36.17 68.45 -14.68
C HIS A 842 -36.61 67.51 -13.53
N PRO A 843 -36.84 68.01 -12.30
CA PRO A 843 -37.03 67.17 -11.13
C PRO A 843 -38.51 67.02 -10.78
N LYS A 844 -39.15 65.91 -11.15
CA LYS A 844 -40.38 65.44 -10.50
C LYS A 844 -40.48 63.92 -10.61
N GLU A 845 -40.23 63.24 -9.49
CA GLU A 845 -41.05 62.17 -8.91
C GLU A 845 -40.21 61.36 -7.91
N LYS A 846 -40.30 61.81 -6.65
CA LYS A 846 -40.04 61.00 -5.46
C LYS A 846 -41.38 60.40 -5.03
N ARG A 847 -41.44 59.07 -4.97
CA ARG A 847 -42.08 58.22 -3.93
C ARG A 847 -42.53 56.89 -4.55
N GLU A 848 -41.91 55.79 -4.15
CA GLU A 848 -42.50 54.83 -3.20
C GLU A 848 -41.49 53.73 -2.87
N LEU A 849 -40.91 53.86 -1.67
CA LEU A 849 -40.31 52.77 -0.91
C LEU A 849 -41.46 52.11 -0.14
N ASN A 850 -41.67 50.81 -0.31
CA ASN A 850 -42.49 50.04 0.62
C ASN A 850 -41.73 48.83 1.14
N ILE A 851 -41.14 49.04 2.33
CA ILE A 851 -40.69 48.01 3.26
C ILE A 851 -41.94 47.57 4.03
N SER A 852 -42.49 46.41 3.65
CA SER A 852 -43.53 45.67 4.39
C SER A 852 -43.84 44.39 3.59
N ALA A 853 -43.70 43.16 4.06
CA ALA A 853 -43.44 42.71 5.40
C ALA A 853 -42.94 41.26 5.38
N ILE A 854 -41.82 41.07 6.07
CA ILE A 854 -41.26 39.84 6.63
C ILE A 854 -42.15 39.30 7.79
N SER A 855 -43.45 39.62 7.82
CA SER A 855 -44.38 39.23 8.89
C SER A 855 -45.24 38.00 8.60
N GLN A 856 -45.12 37.36 7.43
CA GLN A 856 -45.91 36.15 7.10
C GLN A 856 -45.19 34.81 7.35
N ALA A 857 -43.89 34.78 7.65
CA ALA A 857 -43.17 33.52 7.90
C ALA A 857 -43.23 33.02 9.37
N SER A 858 -43.81 33.79 10.29
CA SER A 858 -43.85 33.46 11.74
C SER A 858 -45.15 32.76 12.19
N ARG A 859 -46.15 32.56 11.30
CA ARG A 859 -47.45 31.98 11.67
C ARG A 859 -47.67 30.50 11.32
N ILE A 860 -46.67 29.80 10.79
CA ILE A 860 -46.82 28.36 10.42
C ILE A 860 -46.40 27.40 11.57
N PHE A 861 -45.82 27.90 12.67
CA PHE A 861 -45.32 27.03 13.76
C PHE A 861 -46.22 26.82 14.98
N ASN A 862 -47.52 27.16 14.93
CA ASN A 862 -48.45 26.93 16.05
C ASN A 862 -49.76 26.23 15.63
N HIS A 863 -49.67 25.06 14.98
CA HIS A 863 -50.84 24.20 14.73
C HIS A 863 -51.02 23.15 15.85
N PRO A 864 -52.18 23.06 16.54
CA PRO A 864 -52.39 22.21 17.71
C PRO A 864 -52.54 20.70 17.43
N MET A 865 -52.21 20.21 16.22
CA MET A 865 -52.32 18.77 15.90
C MET A 865 -51.15 17.91 16.42
N PHE A 866 -50.07 18.51 16.93
CA PHE A 866 -48.90 17.75 17.42
C PHE A 866 -48.99 17.29 18.88
N LYS A 867 -50.06 17.61 19.61
CA LYS A 867 -50.28 17.11 20.98
C LYS A 867 -50.96 15.73 21.06
N PHE A 868 -51.41 15.14 19.94
CA PHE A 868 -52.16 13.88 19.96
C PHE A 868 -51.33 12.61 19.71
N ALA A 869 -50.03 12.73 19.35
CA ALA A 869 -49.20 11.59 18.95
C ALA A 869 -48.22 11.08 20.03
N ARG A 870 -48.35 11.51 21.30
CA ARG A 870 -47.49 11.04 22.42
C ARG A 870 -48.09 9.90 23.26
N GLY A 871 -49.28 9.39 22.92
CA GLY A 871 -50.03 8.48 23.79
C GLY A 871 -50.21 7.03 23.35
N LYS A 872 -49.71 6.57 22.18
CA LYS A 872 -50.18 5.28 21.62
C LYS A 872 -49.15 4.27 21.10
N TYR A 873 -47.85 4.52 21.19
CA TYR A 873 -46.86 3.53 20.76
C TYR A 873 -45.76 3.37 21.81
N GLY A 874 -45.73 2.19 22.43
CA GLY A 874 -44.71 1.79 23.41
C GLY A 874 -43.33 1.57 22.78
N PRO A 875 -42.28 1.34 23.60
CA PRO A 875 -40.87 1.56 23.21
C PRO A 875 -40.24 0.56 22.22
N ASN A 876 -41.02 -0.31 21.56
CA ASN A 876 -40.49 -1.51 20.90
C ASN A 876 -41.07 -1.81 19.50
N SER A 877 -41.40 -0.79 18.69
CA SER A 877 -41.77 -1.06 17.29
C SER A 877 -40.57 -0.95 16.35
N SER A 878 -40.32 -2.02 15.58
CA SER A 878 -39.35 -2.09 14.46
C SER A 878 -39.51 -0.92 13.48
N ILE A 879 -40.74 -0.42 13.34
CA ILE A 879 -41.13 0.72 12.51
C ILE A 879 -40.42 2.02 12.94
N GLN A 880 -40.08 2.22 14.22
CA GLN A 880 -39.32 3.41 14.63
C GLN A 880 -37.84 3.31 14.21
N ARG A 881 -37.22 2.13 14.16
CA ARG A 881 -35.84 2.01 13.64
C ARG A 881 -35.78 2.24 12.14
N GLU A 882 -36.76 1.72 11.40
CA GLU A 882 -36.86 1.92 9.95
C GLU A 882 -37.16 3.38 9.60
N VAL A 883 -38.13 3.99 10.27
CA VAL A 883 -38.49 5.41 10.03
C VAL A 883 -37.40 6.37 10.52
N LEU A 884 -36.62 6.02 11.55
CA LEU A 884 -35.47 6.83 11.98
C LEU A 884 -34.28 6.64 11.03
N GLN A 885 -34.02 5.44 10.51
CA GLN A 885 -33.01 5.22 9.47
C GLN A 885 -33.36 5.91 8.15
N ASP A 886 -34.63 5.86 7.73
CA ASP A 886 -35.10 6.57 6.53
C ASP A 886 -35.15 8.08 6.71
N LYS A 887 -35.52 8.59 7.90
CA LYS A 887 -35.48 10.05 8.16
C LYS A 887 -34.06 10.58 8.35
N ILE A 888 -33.12 9.79 8.85
CA ILE A 888 -31.70 10.17 8.92
C ILE A 888 -31.08 10.12 7.51
N LYS A 889 -31.44 9.14 6.67
CA LYS A 889 -31.02 9.09 5.26
C LYS A 889 -31.62 10.20 4.40
N ASN A 890 -32.90 10.54 4.58
CA ASN A 890 -33.61 11.48 3.70
C ASN A 890 -33.61 12.96 4.16
N LYS A 891 -33.20 13.29 5.40
CA LYS A 891 -33.12 14.71 5.83
C LYS A 891 -31.75 15.37 5.64
N VAL A 892 -30.69 14.60 5.36
CA VAL A 892 -29.34 15.16 5.19
C VAL A 892 -29.08 15.62 3.76
N PHE A 893 -29.85 15.13 2.78
CA PHE A 893 -29.78 15.58 1.39
C PHE A 893 -30.99 16.44 1.04
N LYS A 894 -30.94 17.74 1.36
CA LYS A 894 -31.44 18.70 0.36
C LYS A 894 -30.49 18.53 -0.83
N GLU A 895 -31.02 18.32 -2.02
CA GLU A 895 -30.30 17.95 -3.25
C GLU A 895 -29.18 18.95 -3.59
N GLU A 896 -28.04 18.82 -2.90
CA GLU A 896 -26.81 19.51 -3.24
C GLU A 896 -26.24 18.83 -4.48
N LYS A 897 -26.11 19.60 -5.56
CA LYS A 897 -25.50 19.16 -6.82
C LYS A 897 -24.12 18.54 -6.52
N LEU A 898 -23.90 17.32 -6.99
CA LEU A 898 -22.61 16.64 -6.92
C LEU A 898 -21.79 16.99 -8.16
N TYR A 899 -20.51 17.34 -7.99
CA TYR A 899 -19.60 17.66 -9.10
C TYR A 899 -18.63 16.50 -9.36
N CYS A 900 -18.25 16.30 -10.62
CA CYS A 900 -17.31 15.24 -10.96
C CYS A 900 -15.94 15.42 -10.30
N GLY A 901 -15.50 16.67 -10.20
CA GLY A 901 -14.29 17.06 -9.46
C GLY A 901 -14.27 16.60 -8.00
N ALA A 902 -15.43 16.57 -7.34
CA ALA A 902 -15.56 16.09 -5.97
C ALA A 902 -15.20 14.61 -5.87
N LEU A 903 -15.66 13.81 -6.84
CA LEU A 903 -15.35 12.38 -6.92
C LEU A 903 -13.86 12.17 -7.23
N LYS A 904 -13.28 12.94 -8.16
CA LYS A 904 -11.86 12.89 -8.51
C LYS A 904 -10.96 13.23 -7.30
N MET A 905 -11.34 14.22 -6.49
CA MET A 905 -10.62 14.58 -5.26
C MET A 905 -10.80 13.55 -4.13
N ALA A 906 -12.02 13.09 -3.93
CA ALA A 906 -12.37 12.19 -2.84
C ALA A 906 -11.96 10.74 -3.08
N LYS A 907 -11.39 10.38 -4.25
CA LYS A 907 -10.83 9.07 -4.61
C LYS A 907 -11.47 7.89 -3.88
N TYR A 908 -10.85 7.44 -2.81
CA TYR A 908 -11.30 6.28 -2.07
C TYR A 908 -12.62 6.53 -1.32
N ALA A 909 -12.76 7.67 -0.64
CA ALA A 909 -14.00 8.05 0.04
C ALA A 909 -15.22 8.02 -0.90
N ALA A 910 -15.03 8.38 -2.16
CA ALA A 910 -16.06 8.27 -3.19
C ALA A 910 -16.50 6.80 -3.41
N THR A 911 -15.56 5.88 -3.64
CA THR A 911 -15.87 4.46 -3.92
C THR A 911 -16.73 3.78 -2.84
N SER A 912 -16.60 4.19 -1.57
CA SER A 912 -17.17 3.45 -0.45
C SER A 912 -18.59 3.88 -0.05
N ILE A 913 -19.04 5.06 -0.47
CA ILE A 913 -20.30 5.66 0.04
C ILE A 913 -21.28 6.06 -1.07
N ILE A 914 -20.81 6.14 -2.31
CA ILE A 914 -21.71 6.55 -3.38
C ILE A 914 -22.94 5.63 -3.41
N SER A 915 -24.09 6.27 -3.55
CA SER A 915 -25.41 5.66 -3.50
C SER A 915 -26.21 6.15 -4.70
N LYS A 916 -27.36 5.52 -4.97
CA LYS A 916 -28.27 5.95 -6.03
C LYS A 916 -28.56 7.46 -5.99
N ALA A 917 -28.82 8.00 -4.79
CA ALA A 917 -29.14 9.41 -4.61
C ALA A 917 -28.00 10.34 -5.05
N HIS A 918 -26.75 9.96 -4.79
CA HIS A 918 -25.58 10.72 -5.24
C HIS A 918 -25.49 10.77 -6.77
N PHE A 919 -25.84 9.69 -7.47
CA PHE A 919 -25.86 9.66 -8.94
C PHE A 919 -27.04 10.43 -9.53
N GLU A 920 -28.20 10.38 -8.88
CA GLU A 920 -29.36 11.18 -9.27
C GLU A 920 -29.07 12.69 -9.15
N ALA A 921 -28.23 13.07 -8.18
CA ALA A 921 -27.76 14.44 -7.96
C ALA A 921 -26.64 14.90 -8.93
N LEU A 922 -26.07 14.01 -9.76
CA LEU A 922 -25.19 14.40 -10.85
C LEU A 922 -26.02 15.00 -11.99
N ASP A 923 -25.67 16.23 -12.38
CA ASP A 923 -26.33 16.92 -13.48
C ASP A 923 -26.08 16.19 -14.81
N THR A 924 -27.14 16.03 -15.58
CA THR A 924 -27.15 15.35 -16.89
C THR A 924 -26.52 16.18 -18.00
N SER A 925 -26.26 17.46 -17.75
CA SER A 925 -25.81 18.45 -18.74
C SER A 925 -24.34 18.34 -19.19
N GLY A 926 -23.57 17.37 -18.67
CA GLY A 926 -22.18 17.09 -19.10
C GLY A 926 -21.31 16.50 -18.01
N GLU A 927 -21.54 16.89 -16.75
CA GLU A 927 -20.79 16.39 -15.57
C GLU A 927 -20.82 14.87 -15.45
N PHE A 928 -21.98 14.25 -15.68
CA PHE A 928 -22.11 12.80 -15.65
C PHE A 928 -21.23 12.11 -16.72
N HIS A 929 -21.18 12.66 -17.95
CA HIS A 929 -20.34 12.13 -19.01
C HIS A 929 -18.85 12.25 -18.72
N ASP A 930 -18.44 13.35 -18.08
CA ASP A 930 -17.04 13.56 -17.66
C ASP A 930 -16.65 12.62 -16.51
N CYS A 931 -17.64 12.13 -15.77
CA CYS A 931 -17.42 11.21 -14.65
C CYS A 931 -17.46 9.73 -15.01
N LEU A 932 -18.08 9.34 -16.13
CA LEU A 932 -18.20 7.93 -16.54
C LEU A 932 -16.86 7.15 -16.52
N PRO A 933 -15.75 7.65 -17.09
CA PRO A 933 -14.46 6.97 -17.03
C PRO A 933 -14.00 6.70 -15.60
N TYR A 934 -14.19 7.69 -14.73
CA TYR A 934 -13.79 7.59 -13.34
C TYR A 934 -14.69 6.66 -12.54
N LEU A 935 -16.02 6.73 -12.73
CA LEU A 935 -16.98 5.80 -12.13
C LEU A 935 -16.71 4.35 -12.55
N GLY A 936 -16.25 4.15 -13.79
CA GLY A 936 -15.82 2.86 -14.30
C GLY A 936 -14.60 2.27 -13.58
N THR A 937 -13.80 3.08 -12.88
CA THR A 937 -12.67 2.58 -12.09
C THR A 937 -13.07 2.08 -10.70
N PHE A 938 -14.29 2.38 -10.25
CA PHE A 938 -14.70 2.06 -8.89
C PHE A 938 -14.96 0.56 -8.73
N ASP A 939 -14.41 -0.01 -7.65
CA ASP A 939 -14.74 -1.35 -7.18
C ASP A 939 -15.97 -1.30 -6.25
N VAL A 940 -17.13 -1.04 -6.85
CA VAL A 940 -18.43 -0.91 -6.15
C VAL A 940 -19.27 -2.18 -6.28
N SER A 941 -20.24 -2.35 -5.37
CA SER A 941 -21.16 -3.48 -5.41
C SER A 941 -21.95 -3.52 -6.72
N ALA A 942 -22.29 -4.73 -7.21
CA ALA A 942 -23.07 -4.91 -8.43
C ALA A 942 -24.42 -4.17 -8.42
N LEU A 943 -25.02 -4.01 -7.23
CA LEU A 943 -26.25 -3.23 -7.05
C LEU A 943 -26.06 -1.76 -7.43
N ILE A 944 -24.95 -1.15 -6.99
CA ILE A 944 -24.63 0.25 -7.29
C ILE A 944 -24.34 0.39 -8.78
N ILE A 945 -23.56 -0.52 -9.36
CA ILE A 945 -23.28 -0.52 -10.80
C ILE A 945 -24.60 -0.58 -11.59
N ARG A 946 -25.51 -1.47 -11.20
CA ARG A 946 -26.82 -1.58 -11.84
C ARG A 946 -27.63 -0.30 -11.72
N GLN A 947 -27.64 0.34 -10.55
CA GLN A 947 -28.31 1.63 -10.36
C GLN A 947 -27.74 2.74 -11.25
N VAL A 948 -26.42 2.80 -11.42
CA VAL A 948 -25.77 3.74 -12.36
C VAL A 948 -26.18 3.43 -13.79
N TRP A 949 -26.18 2.14 -14.14
CA TRP A 949 -26.58 1.70 -15.48
C TRP A 949 -28.05 2.02 -15.78
N ASP A 950 -28.95 1.80 -14.82
CA ASP A 950 -30.36 2.17 -14.94
C ASP A 950 -30.50 3.68 -15.17
N ILE A 951 -29.66 4.51 -14.55
CA ILE A 951 -29.66 5.97 -14.78
C ILE A 951 -29.19 6.29 -16.21
N ILE A 952 -28.12 5.63 -16.69
CA ILE A 952 -27.63 5.78 -18.08
C ILE A 952 -28.74 5.46 -19.07
N VAL A 953 -29.41 4.32 -18.89
CA VAL A 953 -30.48 3.83 -19.78
C VAL A 953 -31.71 4.75 -19.69
N ASN A 954 -32.20 5.05 -18.48
CA ASN A 954 -33.40 5.85 -18.29
C ASN A 954 -33.25 7.29 -18.79
N LYS A 955 -32.03 7.83 -18.74
CA LYS A 955 -31.70 9.18 -19.23
C LYS A 955 -31.20 9.19 -20.68
N ASN A 956 -31.19 8.04 -21.35
CA ASN A 956 -30.75 7.86 -22.74
C ASN A 956 -29.35 8.46 -23.00
N ILE A 957 -28.44 8.24 -22.06
CA ILE A 957 -27.07 8.76 -22.12
C ILE A 957 -26.28 7.89 -23.11
N SER A 958 -25.73 8.50 -24.16
CA SER A 958 -24.86 7.79 -25.10
C SER A 958 -23.51 7.46 -24.45
N VAL A 959 -23.12 6.20 -24.52
CA VAL A 959 -21.95 5.70 -23.79
C VAL A 959 -21.05 4.92 -24.74
N ASP A 960 -19.76 5.26 -24.73
CA ASP A 960 -18.73 4.44 -25.36
C ASP A 960 -18.34 3.33 -24.37
N VAL A 961 -18.42 2.07 -24.81
CA VAL A 961 -18.10 0.90 -23.97
C VAL A 961 -16.63 0.91 -23.51
N ARG A 962 -15.76 1.65 -24.21
CA ARG A 962 -14.36 1.85 -23.82
C ARG A 962 -14.21 2.81 -22.64
N ASP A 963 -15.21 3.67 -22.39
CA ASP A 963 -15.20 4.72 -21.35
C ASP A 963 -15.80 4.25 -20.02
N ILE A 964 -16.41 3.06 -19.93
CA ILE A 964 -17.25 2.70 -18.76
C ILE A 964 -16.62 1.73 -17.78
N GLY A 965 -15.48 1.14 -18.09
CA GLY A 965 -14.73 0.25 -17.19
C GLY A 965 -15.63 -0.80 -16.53
N ASN A 966 -15.59 -0.89 -15.20
CA ASN A 966 -16.39 -1.83 -14.39
C ASN A 966 -17.90 -1.68 -14.54
N LEU A 967 -18.41 -0.52 -14.98
CA LEU A 967 -19.83 -0.37 -15.28
C LEU A 967 -20.26 -1.27 -16.44
N ALA A 968 -19.32 -1.69 -17.29
CA ALA A 968 -19.58 -2.63 -18.38
C ALA A 968 -20.14 -3.98 -17.89
N SER A 969 -19.94 -4.31 -16.61
CA SER A 969 -20.47 -5.53 -15.99
C SER A 969 -22.00 -5.63 -15.98
N GLN A 970 -22.72 -4.53 -16.23
CA GLN A 970 -24.19 -4.48 -16.30
C GLN A 970 -24.71 -4.09 -17.70
N VAL A 971 -23.84 -4.03 -18.70
CA VAL A 971 -24.24 -3.71 -20.08
C VAL A 971 -25.21 -4.77 -20.59
N SER A 972 -26.30 -4.32 -21.22
CA SER A 972 -27.26 -5.24 -21.82
C SER A 972 -26.75 -5.75 -23.17
N ILE A 973 -27.26 -6.89 -23.60
CA ILE A 973 -26.87 -7.48 -24.88
C ILE A 973 -27.21 -6.58 -26.07
N GLU A 974 -28.27 -5.76 -25.96
CA GLU A 974 -28.66 -4.79 -26.98
C GLU A 974 -27.61 -3.69 -27.16
N THR A 975 -27.05 -3.18 -26.06
CA THR A 975 -25.95 -2.20 -26.12
C THR A 975 -24.70 -2.84 -26.74
N ILE A 976 -24.42 -4.11 -26.43
CA ILE A 976 -23.30 -4.86 -27.04
C ILE A 976 -23.52 -5.03 -28.55
N ARG A 977 -24.73 -5.43 -28.99
CA ARG A 977 -25.09 -5.55 -30.41
C ARG A 977 -24.99 -4.22 -31.16
N GLY A 978 -25.28 -3.11 -30.50
CA GLY A 978 -25.12 -1.77 -31.06
C GLY A 978 -23.66 -1.26 -31.11
N SER A 979 -22.71 -2.01 -30.55
CA SER A 979 -21.29 -1.64 -30.51
C SER A 979 -20.53 -2.21 -31.70
N ASN A 980 -19.41 -1.56 -32.07
CA ASN A 980 -18.56 -2.07 -33.14
C ASN A 980 -17.66 -3.21 -32.64
N LEU A 981 -18.12 -4.46 -32.70
CA LEU A 981 -17.39 -5.64 -32.21
C LEU A 981 -16.22 -6.08 -33.11
N SER A 982 -16.01 -5.41 -34.25
CA SER A 982 -14.76 -5.54 -35.04
C SER A 982 -13.61 -4.72 -34.46
N ASP A 983 -13.89 -3.74 -33.58
CA ASP A 983 -12.88 -2.97 -32.87
C ASP A 983 -12.36 -3.76 -31.67
N LEU A 984 -11.10 -4.20 -31.74
CA LEU A 984 -10.43 -4.97 -30.68
C LEU A 984 -10.41 -4.24 -29.33
N ASP A 985 -10.41 -2.90 -29.32
CA ASP A 985 -10.42 -2.13 -28.07
C ASP A 985 -11.80 -2.20 -27.39
N VAL A 986 -12.88 -2.28 -28.18
CA VAL A 986 -14.24 -2.53 -27.70
C VAL A 986 -14.35 -3.96 -27.16
N VAL A 987 -13.86 -4.95 -27.92
CA VAL A 987 -13.84 -6.36 -27.50
C VAL A 987 -13.07 -6.54 -26.19
N ASN A 988 -11.90 -5.90 -26.06
CA ASN A 988 -11.09 -5.95 -24.85
C ASN A 988 -11.79 -5.29 -23.65
N SER A 989 -12.41 -4.12 -23.83
CA SER A 989 -13.17 -3.47 -22.75
C SER A 989 -14.31 -4.36 -22.25
N ILE A 990 -15.09 -4.94 -23.18
CA ILE A 990 -16.18 -5.86 -22.86
C ILE A 990 -15.62 -7.12 -22.18
N GLY A 991 -14.62 -7.75 -22.77
CA GLY A 991 -14.02 -8.99 -22.27
C GLY A 991 -13.36 -8.84 -20.90
N LYS A 992 -12.81 -7.67 -20.59
CA LYS A 992 -12.22 -7.38 -19.27
C LYS A 992 -13.29 -7.21 -18.20
N HIS A 993 -14.37 -6.49 -18.50
CA HIS A 993 -15.29 -5.98 -17.48
C HIS A 993 -16.65 -6.69 -17.42
N LEU A 994 -17.05 -7.46 -18.44
CA LEU A 994 -18.30 -8.20 -18.45
C LEU A 994 -18.27 -9.32 -17.40
N GLN A 995 -19.27 -9.36 -16.53
CA GLN A 995 -19.36 -10.32 -15.41
C GLN A 995 -20.57 -11.27 -15.51
N LEU A 996 -21.55 -10.95 -16.35
CA LEU A 996 -22.77 -11.75 -16.49
C LEU A 996 -22.46 -12.98 -17.35
N TRP A 997 -22.36 -14.13 -16.71
CA TRP A 997 -22.00 -15.40 -17.34
C TRP A 997 -23.00 -15.83 -18.41
N GLU A 998 -24.27 -15.51 -18.19
CA GLU A 998 -25.35 -15.76 -19.13
C GLU A 998 -25.14 -15.03 -20.46
N LEU A 999 -24.44 -13.89 -20.43
CA LEU A 999 -24.15 -13.08 -21.61
C LEU A 999 -22.81 -13.42 -22.26
N LEU A 1000 -21.92 -14.19 -21.61
CA LEU A 1000 -20.59 -14.44 -22.17
C LEU A 1000 -20.65 -15.29 -23.43
N ASP A 1001 -21.43 -16.37 -23.44
CA ASP A 1001 -21.58 -17.25 -24.62
C ASP A 1001 -22.15 -16.44 -25.80
N GLU A 1002 -23.21 -15.67 -25.56
CA GLU A 1002 -23.87 -14.85 -26.58
C GLU A 1002 -22.97 -13.70 -27.06
N THR A 1003 -22.26 -13.03 -26.15
CA THR A 1003 -21.33 -11.95 -26.52
C THR A 1003 -20.13 -12.49 -27.28
N ALA A 1004 -19.57 -13.64 -26.86
CA ALA A 1004 -18.49 -14.29 -27.57
C ALA A 1004 -18.93 -14.71 -28.99
N GLN A 1005 -20.15 -15.23 -29.13
CA GLN A 1005 -20.75 -15.53 -30.43
C GLN A 1005 -20.84 -14.27 -31.31
N LEU A 1006 -21.36 -13.15 -30.78
CA LEU A 1006 -21.45 -11.88 -31.52
C LEU A 1006 -20.07 -11.35 -31.95
N VAL A 1007 -19.06 -11.46 -31.08
CA VAL A 1007 -17.68 -11.08 -31.41
C VAL A 1007 -17.13 -11.96 -32.53
N LEU A 1008 -17.36 -13.27 -32.47
CA LEU A 1008 -16.93 -14.20 -33.51
C LEU A 1008 -17.66 -13.94 -34.84
N GLU A 1009 -18.97 -13.70 -34.82
CA GLU A 1009 -19.76 -13.33 -36.00
C GLU A 1009 -19.27 -12.04 -36.64
N ALA A 1010 -18.94 -11.03 -35.84
CA ALA A 1010 -18.36 -9.77 -36.32
C ALA A 1010 -16.94 -9.92 -36.91
N ASN A 1011 -16.29 -11.06 -36.70
CA ASN A 1011 -14.93 -11.36 -37.14
C ASN A 1011 -14.89 -12.65 -38.00
N ASP A 1012 -15.95 -12.95 -38.75
CA ASP A 1012 -16.06 -14.09 -39.68
C ASP A 1012 -15.69 -15.45 -39.07
N HIS A 1013 -15.98 -15.63 -37.78
CA HIS A 1013 -15.62 -16.82 -36.98
C HIS A 1013 -14.13 -17.15 -36.93
N ASN A 1014 -13.25 -16.17 -37.21
CA ASN A 1014 -11.80 -16.38 -37.21
C ASN A 1014 -11.17 -16.06 -35.85
N LEU A 1015 -10.93 -17.08 -35.02
CA LEU A 1015 -10.28 -16.93 -33.72
C LEU A 1015 -8.75 -16.86 -33.84
N THR A 1016 -8.26 -15.71 -34.27
CA THR A 1016 -6.81 -15.44 -34.28
C THR A 1016 -6.25 -15.32 -32.84
N PRO A 1017 -4.95 -15.59 -32.60
CA PRO A 1017 -4.32 -15.35 -31.30
C PRO A 1017 -4.51 -13.90 -30.81
N LEU A 1018 -4.52 -12.95 -31.74
CA LEU A 1018 -4.76 -11.53 -31.47
C LEU A 1018 -6.19 -11.28 -30.95
N LEU A 1019 -7.21 -11.76 -31.66
CA LEU A 1019 -8.61 -11.63 -31.23
C LEU A 1019 -8.80 -12.34 -29.89
N ALA A 1020 -8.29 -13.57 -29.76
CA ALA A 1020 -8.37 -14.34 -28.53
C ALA A 1020 -7.72 -13.61 -27.34
N GLY A 1021 -6.53 -13.02 -27.51
CA GLY A 1021 -5.87 -12.22 -26.48
C GLY A 1021 -6.69 -11.01 -26.01
N ASN A 1022 -7.51 -10.43 -26.90
CA ASN A 1022 -8.42 -9.32 -26.60
C ASN A 1022 -9.77 -9.77 -26.03
N MET A 1023 -10.18 -11.02 -26.22
CA MET A 1023 -11.49 -11.49 -25.75
C MET A 1023 -11.59 -11.59 -24.22
N GLY A 1024 -10.46 -11.63 -23.50
CA GLY A 1024 -10.45 -11.64 -22.03
C GLY A 1024 -11.35 -12.75 -21.46
N ARG A 1025 -12.37 -12.39 -20.68
CA ARG A 1025 -13.34 -13.34 -20.10
C ARG A 1025 -14.28 -13.96 -21.13
N LEU A 1026 -14.47 -13.35 -22.30
CA LEU A 1026 -15.28 -13.93 -23.37
C LEU A 1026 -14.70 -15.25 -23.87
N LEU A 1027 -13.41 -15.51 -23.64
CA LEU A 1027 -12.79 -16.81 -23.88
C LEU A 1027 -13.42 -17.95 -23.07
N CYS A 1028 -14.14 -17.64 -21.98
CA CYS A 1028 -14.93 -18.63 -21.24
C CYS A 1028 -16.19 -19.08 -21.99
N GLY A 1029 -16.51 -18.46 -23.13
CA GLY A 1029 -17.65 -18.84 -23.95
C GLY A 1029 -17.43 -20.18 -24.66
N ARG A 1030 -18.43 -21.06 -24.67
CA ARG A 1030 -18.36 -22.40 -25.28
C ARG A 1030 -17.88 -22.37 -26.72
N VAL A 1031 -18.45 -21.46 -27.51
CA VAL A 1031 -18.20 -21.31 -28.95
C VAL A 1031 -16.72 -21.01 -29.24
N VAL A 1032 -16.02 -20.36 -28.31
CA VAL A 1032 -14.61 -20.02 -28.47
C VAL A 1032 -13.73 -21.27 -28.42
N TRP A 1033 -14.03 -22.20 -27.52
CA TRP A 1033 -13.24 -23.42 -27.35
C TRP A 1033 -13.32 -24.37 -28.54
N ASP A 1034 -14.45 -24.35 -29.25
CA ASP A 1034 -14.64 -25.12 -30.48
C ASP A 1034 -13.73 -24.62 -31.63
N LEU A 1035 -13.34 -23.34 -31.59
CA LEU A 1035 -12.46 -22.70 -32.57
C LEU A 1035 -10.99 -22.60 -32.10
N MET A 1036 -10.71 -22.94 -30.84
CA MET A 1036 -9.37 -22.79 -30.24
C MET A 1036 -8.41 -23.88 -30.76
N THR A 1037 -7.26 -23.47 -31.30
CA THR A 1037 -6.18 -24.40 -31.66
C THR A 1037 -5.12 -24.49 -30.56
N SER A 1038 -4.32 -25.57 -30.55
CA SER A 1038 -3.23 -25.77 -29.58
C SER A 1038 -2.18 -24.64 -29.64
N SER A 1039 -1.89 -24.14 -30.85
CA SER A 1039 -1.00 -23.00 -31.05
C SER A 1039 -1.61 -21.69 -30.51
N THR A 1040 -2.87 -21.41 -30.84
CA THR A 1040 -3.58 -20.21 -30.35
C THR A 1040 -3.66 -20.22 -28.83
N PHE A 1041 -4.01 -21.36 -28.24
CA PHE A 1041 -4.11 -21.54 -26.80
C PHE A 1041 -2.77 -21.27 -26.11
N LEU A 1042 -1.66 -21.87 -26.57
CA LEU A 1042 -0.34 -21.66 -25.96
C LEU A 1042 0.11 -20.20 -26.02
N GLN A 1043 -0.19 -19.48 -27.11
CA GLN A 1043 0.14 -18.06 -27.26
C GLN A 1043 -0.70 -17.16 -26.36
N VAL A 1044 -1.97 -17.51 -26.11
CA VAL A 1044 -2.91 -16.67 -25.34
C VAL A 1044 -2.95 -17.08 -23.87
N TYR A 1045 -2.42 -18.26 -23.52
CA TYR A 1045 -2.45 -18.84 -22.18
C TYR A 1045 -1.97 -17.90 -21.07
N PRO A 1046 -0.88 -17.13 -21.21
CA PRO A 1046 -0.44 -16.20 -20.17
C PRO A 1046 -1.49 -15.10 -19.88
N ALA A 1047 -2.05 -14.50 -20.94
CA ALA A 1047 -3.12 -13.50 -20.82
C ALA A 1047 -4.39 -14.11 -20.20
N PHE A 1048 -4.72 -15.33 -20.60
CA PHE A 1048 -5.86 -16.07 -20.08
C PHE A 1048 -5.70 -16.45 -18.60
N SER A 1049 -4.51 -16.92 -18.19
CA SER A 1049 -4.21 -17.22 -16.79
C SER A 1049 -4.50 -16.02 -15.91
N ASN A 1050 -4.12 -14.81 -16.34
CA ASN A 1050 -4.39 -13.57 -15.60
C ASN A 1050 -5.88 -13.29 -15.48
N VAL A 1051 -6.68 -13.47 -16.53
CA VAL A 1051 -8.14 -13.29 -16.46
C VAL A 1051 -8.77 -14.21 -15.39
N VAL A 1052 -8.20 -15.40 -15.23
CA VAL A 1052 -8.71 -16.44 -14.34
C VAL A 1052 -8.14 -16.32 -12.91
N THR A 1053 -6.94 -15.75 -12.73
CA THR A 1053 -6.31 -15.53 -11.41
C THR A 1053 -6.54 -14.14 -10.82
N SER A 1054 -6.72 -13.10 -11.64
CA SER A 1054 -6.91 -11.71 -11.19
C SER A 1054 -8.33 -11.43 -10.68
N SER A 1055 -9.29 -12.30 -10.98
CA SER A 1055 -10.66 -12.08 -10.55
C SER A 1055 -10.80 -12.34 -9.05
N SER A 1056 -11.09 -11.28 -8.28
CA SER A 1056 -11.47 -11.33 -6.85
C SER A 1056 -12.69 -12.22 -6.55
N ARG A 1057 -13.33 -12.79 -7.59
CA ARG A 1057 -14.39 -13.79 -7.55
C ARG A 1057 -13.94 -14.99 -8.38
N CYS A 1058 -14.16 -16.21 -7.88
CA CYS A 1058 -13.76 -17.42 -8.59
C CYS A 1058 -14.26 -17.41 -10.05
N PRO A 1059 -13.41 -17.74 -11.03
CA PRO A 1059 -13.87 -18.04 -12.38
C PRO A 1059 -14.93 -19.16 -12.31
N PRO A 1060 -15.91 -19.19 -13.22
CA PRO A 1060 -16.90 -20.25 -13.27
C PRO A 1060 -16.15 -21.55 -13.45
N LEU A 1061 -16.55 -22.55 -12.68
CA LEU A 1061 -16.02 -23.90 -12.76
C LEU A 1061 -16.03 -24.42 -14.21
N GLN A 1062 -17.00 -24.00 -15.02
CA GLN A 1062 -17.11 -24.37 -16.44
C GLN A 1062 -15.97 -23.81 -17.31
N CYS A 1063 -15.58 -22.55 -17.10
CA CYS A 1063 -14.45 -21.95 -17.82
C CYS A 1063 -13.15 -22.64 -17.42
N LEU A 1064 -12.94 -22.83 -16.12
CA LEU A 1064 -11.79 -23.57 -15.59
C LEU A 1064 -11.71 -24.98 -16.20
N ARG A 1065 -12.83 -25.69 -16.29
CA ARG A 1065 -12.92 -27.02 -16.91
C ARG A 1065 -12.48 -27.04 -18.37
N GLN A 1066 -12.92 -26.08 -19.17
CA GLN A 1066 -12.57 -26.03 -20.59
C GLN A 1066 -11.07 -25.80 -20.77
N VAL A 1067 -10.48 -24.94 -19.95
CA VAL A 1067 -9.04 -24.63 -19.96
C VAL A 1067 -8.22 -25.85 -19.58
N ILE A 1068 -8.65 -26.56 -18.53
CA ILE A 1068 -7.99 -27.78 -18.08
C ILE A 1068 -8.13 -28.88 -19.13
N ALA A 1069 -9.33 -29.07 -19.67
CA ALA A 1069 -9.59 -30.07 -20.70
C ALA A 1069 -8.74 -29.81 -21.96
N PHE A 1070 -8.60 -28.55 -22.35
CA PHE A 1070 -7.79 -28.15 -23.49
C PHE A 1070 -6.29 -28.28 -23.20
N GLY A 1071 -5.81 -27.80 -22.05
CA GLY A 1071 -4.41 -27.92 -21.64
C GLY A 1071 -3.96 -29.37 -21.40
N ALA A 1072 -4.87 -30.25 -20.98
CA ALA A 1072 -4.61 -31.68 -20.79
C ALA A 1072 -4.53 -32.47 -22.11
N ARG A 1073 -4.78 -31.85 -23.26
CA ARG A 1073 -4.56 -32.51 -24.55
C ARG A 1073 -3.06 -32.75 -24.76
N SER A 1074 -2.74 -33.91 -25.31
CA SER A 1074 -1.34 -34.33 -25.53
C SER A 1074 -0.56 -33.43 -26.49
N ASP A 1075 -1.26 -32.70 -27.36
CA ASP A 1075 -0.69 -31.76 -28.33
C ASP A 1075 -0.48 -30.34 -27.77
N VAL A 1076 -0.82 -30.08 -26.50
CA VAL A 1076 -0.64 -28.77 -25.85
C VAL A 1076 0.54 -28.80 -24.87
N PHE A 1077 0.41 -29.52 -23.74
CA PHE A 1077 1.45 -29.63 -22.72
C PHE A 1077 2.07 -31.04 -22.65
N GLY A 1078 1.94 -31.85 -23.69
CA GLY A 1078 2.39 -33.24 -23.69
C GLY A 1078 1.46 -34.18 -22.91
N VAL A 1079 1.86 -35.45 -22.79
CA VAL A 1079 1.04 -36.46 -22.11
C VAL A 1079 1.03 -36.19 -20.61
N LEU A 1080 -0.13 -36.32 -19.95
CA LEU A 1080 -0.30 -36.05 -18.52
C LEU A 1080 0.62 -36.88 -17.61
N ALA A 1081 1.16 -38.00 -18.11
CA ALA A 1081 2.14 -38.84 -17.44
C ALA A 1081 3.54 -38.21 -17.37
N ASP A 1082 3.85 -37.28 -18.28
CA ASP A 1082 5.13 -36.59 -18.37
C ASP A 1082 5.14 -35.26 -17.61
N TRP A 1083 4.03 -34.93 -16.92
CA TRP A 1083 3.89 -33.71 -16.16
C TRP A 1083 4.65 -33.80 -14.84
N ASP A 1084 5.72 -33.00 -14.72
CA ASP A 1084 6.47 -32.83 -13.48
C ASP A 1084 5.96 -31.64 -12.65
N ALA A 1085 6.54 -31.45 -11.46
CA ALA A 1085 6.17 -30.37 -10.55
C ALA A 1085 6.38 -28.98 -11.16
N ASP A 1086 7.38 -28.85 -12.04
CA ASP A 1086 7.73 -27.61 -12.72
C ASP A 1086 6.73 -27.30 -13.85
N LEU A 1087 6.24 -28.31 -14.58
CA LEU A 1087 5.25 -28.15 -15.64
C LEU A 1087 3.85 -27.86 -15.08
N VAL A 1088 3.45 -28.49 -13.97
CA VAL A 1088 2.16 -28.15 -13.32
C VAL A 1088 2.22 -26.77 -12.67
N TYR A 1089 3.39 -26.35 -12.20
CA TYR A 1089 3.64 -24.98 -11.77
C TYR A 1089 3.59 -23.98 -12.95
N LEU A 1090 4.14 -24.35 -14.12
CA LEU A 1090 4.11 -23.59 -15.37
C LEU A 1090 2.69 -23.30 -15.88
N MET A 1091 1.72 -24.12 -15.49
CA MET A 1091 0.29 -23.93 -15.80
C MET A 1091 -0.49 -23.09 -14.75
N GLY A 1092 0.21 -22.32 -13.91
CA GLY A 1092 -0.38 -21.29 -13.06
C GLY A 1092 -1.35 -21.75 -11.96
N GLY A 1093 -1.81 -20.79 -11.14
CA GLY A 1093 -2.73 -21.01 -10.01
C GLY A 1093 -4.08 -21.63 -10.40
N VAL A 1094 -4.47 -21.50 -11.67
CA VAL A 1094 -5.69 -22.04 -12.27
C VAL A 1094 -5.71 -23.57 -12.27
N MET A 1095 -4.58 -24.20 -12.62
CA MET A 1095 -4.40 -25.66 -12.58
C MET A 1095 -3.91 -26.15 -11.21
N ALA A 1096 -3.16 -25.31 -10.48
CA ALA A 1096 -2.54 -25.68 -9.22
C ALA A 1096 -3.48 -25.63 -8.00
N GLY A 1097 -4.57 -24.84 -8.04
CA GLY A 1097 -5.50 -24.74 -6.92
C GLY A 1097 -4.93 -24.00 -5.71
N GLU A 1098 -5.52 -22.88 -5.32
CA GLU A 1098 -5.13 -22.23 -4.07
C GLU A 1098 -5.50 -23.09 -2.85
N ASN A 1099 -4.50 -23.67 -2.18
CA ASN A 1099 -3.92 -23.10 -0.95
C ASN A 1099 -2.74 -23.99 -0.48
N PHE A 1100 -1.52 -23.46 -0.49
CA PHE A 1100 -0.31 -24.17 -0.06
C PHE A 1100 -0.09 -24.07 1.46
N THR A 1101 -0.10 -25.22 2.16
CA THR A 1101 0.56 -25.39 3.47
C THR A 1101 1.23 -26.78 3.55
N HIS A 1102 2.50 -26.79 3.99
CA HIS A 1102 3.39 -27.96 4.07
C HIS A 1102 3.00 -28.95 5.20
N SER A 1103 3.25 -30.26 5.07
CA SER A 1103 4.49 -30.84 5.62
C SER A 1103 4.91 -32.19 5.03
N ARG A 1104 6.23 -32.42 5.14
CA ARG A 1104 7.08 -33.62 5.00
C ARG A 1104 7.44 -34.17 3.61
N LYS A 1105 8.77 -34.18 3.40
CA LYS A 1105 9.60 -34.76 2.33
C LYS A 1105 9.54 -36.29 2.43
N GLU A 1106 8.75 -36.89 1.54
CA GLU A 1106 8.76 -38.28 1.03
C GLU A 1106 7.57 -38.50 0.07
N THR A 1107 6.64 -37.53 0.00
CA THR A 1107 5.45 -37.52 -0.88
C THR A 1107 5.64 -36.64 -2.13
N TYR A 1108 6.89 -36.38 -2.55
CA TYR A 1108 7.20 -35.37 -3.58
C TYR A 1108 6.90 -35.82 -5.03
N ILE A 1109 6.51 -37.08 -5.23
CA ILE A 1109 5.92 -37.59 -6.49
C ILE A 1109 4.37 -37.66 -6.40
N VAL A 1110 3.78 -37.39 -5.23
CA VAL A 1110 2.34 -37.57 -4.95
C VAL A 1110 1.60 -36.25 -4.70
N LYS A 1111 2.28 -35.09 -4.68
CA LYS A 1111 1.69 -33.78 -4.40
C LYS A 1111 1.54 -32.87 -5.63
N LEU A 1112 1.14 -33.43 -6.76
CA LEU A 1112 0.89 -32.70 -8.01
C LEU A 1112 -0.60 -32.44 -8.35
N LYS A 1113 -1.57 -32.72 -7.46
CA LYS A 1113 -2.97 -32.89 -7.93
C LYS A 1113 -4.07 -32.37 -7.01
N HIS A 1114 -4.25 -31.10 -6.64
CA HIS A 1114 -5.36 -30.77 -5.70
C HIS A 1114 -6.06 -29.42 -5.91
N PHE A 1115 -6.88 -29.25 -6.96
CA PHE A 1115 -8.17 -28.52 -6.95
C PHE A 1115 -8.82 -28.55 -8.34
N ALA A 1116 -8.04 -28.18 -9.35
CA ALA A 1116 -8.52 -27.91 -10.70
C ALA A 1116 -8.77 -29.20 -11.50
N VAL A 1117 -7.77 -30.08 -11.56
CA VAL A 1117 -7.80 -31.36 -12.29
C VAL A 1117 -9.04 -32.18 -11.92
N PHE A 1118 -9.27 -32.41 -10.62
CA PHE A 1118 -10.38 -33.22 -10.13
C PHE A 1118 -11.77 -32.66 -10.41
N SER A 1119 -11.91 -31.34 -10.53
CA SER A 1119 -13.20 -30.72 -10.83
C SER A 1119 -13.64 -30.93 -12.29
N GLY A 1120 -12.70 -31.26 -13.19
CA GLY A 1120 -12.94 -31.50 -14.63
C GLY A 1120 -12.85 -32.95 -15.09
N LEU A 1121 -12.44 -33.89 -14.22
CA LEU A 1121 -12.43 -35.32 -14.57
C LEU A 1121 -13.84 -35.89 -14.64
N ASN A 1122 -14.13 -36.63 -15.71
CA ASN A 1122 -15.38 -37.38 -15.85
C ASN A 1122 -15.37 -38.66 -14.97
N ALA A 1123 -16.53 -39.31 -14.84
CA ALA A 1123 -16.69 -40.49 -13.98
C ALA A 1123 -15.73 -41.64 -14.35
N GLN A 1124 -15.42 -41.82 -15.65
CA GLN A 1124 -14.53 -42.87 -16.13
C GLN A 1124 -13.07 -42.59 -15.73
N GLN A 1125 -12.60 -41.36 -15.93
CA GLN A 1125 -11.25 -40.93 -15.51
C GLN A 1125 -11.09 -40.99 -13.99
N MET A 1126 -12.15 -40.70 -13.22
CA MET A 1126 -12.17 -40.85 -11.77
C MET A 1126 -12.09 -42.31 -11.30
N GLU A 1127 -12.65 -43.25 -12.06
CA GLU A 1127 -12.57 -44.68 -11.77
C GLU A 1127 -11.17 -45.27 -12.03
N GLU A 1128 -10.45 -44.72 -13.00
CA GLU A 1128 -9.08 -45.10 -13.38
C GLU A 1128 -8.02 -44.57 -12.40
N MET A 1129 -8.37 -43.63 -11.53
CA MET A 1129 -7.45 -43.09 -10.52
C MET A 1129 -7.14 -44.10 -9.43
N THR A 1130 -5.86 -44.19 -9.05
CA THR A 1130 -5.45 -45.02 -7.92
C THR A 1130 -5.98 -44.44 -6.60
N ALA A 1131 -6.36 -45.30 -5.65
CA ALA A 1131 -6.85 -44.87 -4.33
C ALA A 1131 -5.84 -43.99 -3.56
N ALA A 1132 -4.55 -44.16 -3.82
CA ALA A 1132 -3.47 -43.34 -3.26
C ALA A 1132 -3.52 -41.88 -3.75
N SER A 1133 -4.01 -41.63 -4.97
CA SER A 1133 -4.12 -40.29 -5.56
C SER A 1133 -5.20 -39.40 -4.89
N LEU A 1134 -6.07 -39.97 -4.05
CA LEU A 1134 -7.19 -39.26 -3.41
C LEU A 1134 -6.89 -38.77 -1.98
N LYS A 1135 -5.73 -39.15 -1.42
CA LYS A 1135 -5.40 -38.96 0.00
C LYS A 1135 -5.14 -37.52 0.44
N GLY A 1136 -4.91 -36.60 -0.50
CA GLY A 1136 -4.63 -35.19 -0.23
C GLY A 1136 -5.74 -34.21 -0.64
N LEU A 1137 -6.93 -34.69 -1.03
CA LEU A 1137 -8.04 -33.80 -1.40
C LEU A 1137 -8.47 -32.91 -0.21
N HIS A 1138 -8.54 -31.60 -0.45
CA HIS A 1138 -9.04 -30.59 0.49
C HIS A 1138 -10.58 -30.54 0.47
N GLN A 1139 -11.21 -30.08 1.56
CA GLN A 1139 -12.68 -29.95 1.67
C GLN A 1139 -13.30 -29.16 0.52
N LYS A 1140 -12.69 -28.02 0.15
CA LYS A 1140 -13.16 -27.21 -0.98
C LYS A 1140 -13.12 -27.94 -2.32
N ALA A 1141 -12.12 -28.80 -2.55
CA ALA A 1141 -12.01 -29.56 -3.79
C ALA A 1141 -13.10 -30.64 -3.89
N VAL A 1142 -13.42 -31.31 -2.78
CA VAL A 1142 -14.50 -32.31 -2.73
C VAL A 1142 -15.88 -31.68 -2.91
N MET A 1143 -16.08 -30.48 -2.36
CA MET A 1143 -17.30 -29.68 -2.57
C MET A 1143 -17.53 -29.30 -4.04
N CYS A 1144 -16.45 -29.20 -4.83
CA CYS A 1144 -16.50 -28.84 -6.25
C CYS A 1144 -16.58 -30.04 -7.20
N LEU A 1145 -16.54 -31.28 -6.71
CA LEU A 1145 -16.76 -32.48 -7.54
C LEU A 1145 -18.20 -32.47 -8.09
N CYS A 1146 -18.37 -32.80 -9.38
CA CYS A 1146 -19.71 -33.05 -9.90
C CYS A 1146 -20.31 -34.31 -9.26
N ILE A 1147 -21.64 -34.37 -9.25
CA ILE A 1147 -22.38 -35.45 -8.59
C ILE A 1147 -22.00 -36.81 -9.20
N ASP A 1148 -21.79 -36.88 -10.51
CA ASP A 1148 -21.43 -38.12 -11.20
C ASP A 1148 -20.03 -38.61 -10.82
N SER A 1149 -19.05 -37.70 -10.76
CA SER A 1149 -17.68 -38.02 -10.29
C SER A 1149 -17.68 -38.40 -8.81
N LEU A 1150 -18.50 -37.77 -7.97
CA LEU A 1150 -18.65 -38.15 -6.56
C LEU A 1150 -19.30 -39.53 -6.41
N ARG A 1151 -20.28 -39.86 -7.25
CA ARG A 1151 -20.96 -41.17 -7.28
C ARG A 1151 -20.06 -42.29 -7.81
N SER A 1152 -19.10 -41.98 -8.69
CA SER A 1152 -18.12 -42.95 -9.21
C SER A 1152 -17.08 -43.42 -8.16
N LEU A 1153 -17.01 -42.75 -6.99
CA LEU A 1153 -16.05 -43.11 -5.94
C LEU A 1153 -16.39 -44.47 -5.28
N LYS A 1154 -15.53 -45.47 -5.49
CA LYS A 1154 -15.64 -46.79 -4.86
C LYS A 1154 -15.24 -46.72 -3.37
N GLU A 1155 -15.56 -47.76 -2.59
CA GLU A 1155 -15.20 -47.83 -1.16
C GLU A 1155 -13.70 -47.65 -0.90
N LYS A 1156 -12.86 -48.22 -1.78
CA LYS A 1156 -11.41 -48.04 -1.76
C LYS A 1156 -10.99 -46.57 -1.95
N HIS A 1157 -11.77 -45.77 -2.66
CA HIS A 1157 -11.52 -44.34 -2.87
C HIS A 1157 -11.91 -43.52 -1.64
N LEU A 1158 -13.10 -43.77 -1.09
CA LEU A 1158 -13.61 -43.06 0.10
C LEU A 1158 -12.77 -43.32 1.35
N SER A 1159 -12.28 -44.55 1.53
CA SER A 1159 -11.42 -44.94 2.65
C SER A 1159 -10.06 -44.25 2.67
N HIS A 1160 -9.65 -43.65 1.55
CA HIS A 1160 -8.39 -42.91 1.43
C HIS A 1160 -8.56 -41.40 1.54
N LEU A 1161 -9.78 -40.85 1.57
CA LEU A 1161 -10.02 -39.41 1.75
C LEU A 1161 -9.62 -38.94 3.16
N SER A 1162 -9.20 -37.67 3.26
CA SER A 1162 -8.88 -37.04 4.55
C SER A 1162 -10.15 -36.86 5.41
N PRO A 1163 -10.04 -36.81 6.76
CA PRO A 1163 -11.20 -36.59 7.63
C PRO A 1163 -11.98 -35.30 7.30
N ILE A 1164 -11.27 -34.21 7.01
CA ILE A 1164 -11.84 -32.92 6.64
C ILE A 1164 -12.60 -33.01 5.29
N ALA A 1165 -12.09 -33.82 4.36
CA ALA A 1165 -12.73 -34.07 3.07
C ALA A 1165 -13.98 -34.95 3.20
N LEU A 1166 -13.94 -35.98 4.04
CA LEU A 1166 -15.10 -36.82 4.37
C LEU A 1166 -16.19 -36.00 5.08
N GLU A 1167 -15.80 -35.09 5.97
CA GLU A 1167 -16.71 -34.15 6.66
C GLU A 1167 -17.38 -33.20 5.67
N ALA A 1168 -16.68 -32.74 4.64
CA ALA A 1168 -17.27 -31.94 3.57
C ALA A 1168 -18.38 -32.69 2.81
N ILE A 1169 -18.14 -33.97 2.48
CA ILE A 1169 -19.17 -34.84 1.88
C ILE A 1169 -20.33 -34.98 2.84
N PHE A 1170 -20.05 -35.26 4.12
CA PHE A 1170 -21.06 -35.51 5.13
C PHE A 1170 -21.96 -34.29 5.43
N SER A 1171 -21.38 -33.10 5.51
CA SER A 1171 -22.10 -31.90 5.92
C SER A 1171 -22.91 -31.27 4.78
N ASN A 1172 -22.47 -31.41 3.52
CA ASN A 1172 -23.03 -30.62 2.43
C ASN A 1172 -23.51 -31.44 1.22
N ARG A 1173 -23.01 -32.67 1.02
CA ARG A 1173 -23.24 -33.46 -0.21
C ARG A 1173 -23.71 -34.88 0.09
N PHE A 1174 -24.05 -35.16 1.35
CA PHE A 1174 -24.27 -36.53 1.84
C PHE A 1174 -25.50 -37.19 1.24
N LEU A 1175 -26.53 -36.39 0.92
CA LEU A 1175 -27.74 -36.87 0.26
C LEU A 1175 -27.53 -37.15 -1.24
N GLU A 1176 -26.47 -36.62 -1.84
CA GLU A 1176 -26.22 -36.70 -3.28
C GLU A 1176 -25.47 -37.98 -3.70
N ILE A 1177 -24.87 -38.69 -2.73
CA ILE A 1177 -24.15 -39.96 -2.91
C ILE A 1177 -25.03 -41.19 -2.61
N SER A 1178 -24.60 -42.35 -3.11
CA SER A 1178 -25.34 -43.61 -2.92
C SER A 1178 -25.40 -44.03 -1.46
N GLU A 1179 -26.43 -44.80 -1.09
CA GLU A 1179 -26.65 -45.27 0.29
C GLU A 1179 -25.47 -46.10 0.81
N LYS A 1180 -24.86 -46.91 -0.07
CA LYS A 1180 -23.64 -47.68 0.23
C LYS A 1180 -22.46 -46.77 0.57
N GLN A 1181 -22.24 -45.69 -0.21
CA GLN A 1181 -21.20 -44.70 0.06
C GLN A 1181 -21.48 -43.92 1.35
N ARG A 1182 -22.74 -43.58 1.63
CA ARG A 1182 -23.13 -42.90 2.89
C ARG A 1182 -22.77 -43.70 4.13
N ALA A 1183 -23.02 -45.02 4.10
CA ALA A 1183 -22.65 -45.92 5.19
C ALA A 1183 -21.12 -45.95 5.40
N ILE A 1184 -20.35 -45.96 4.32
CA ILE A 1184 -18.88 -45.94 4.34
C ILE A 1184 -18.36 -44.61 4.90
N VAL A 1185 -18.87 -43.47 4.43
CA VAL A 1185 -18.47 -42.13 4.91
C VAL A 1185 -18.76 -41.97 6.41
N LYS A 1186 -19.94 -42.38 6.88
CA LYS A 1186 -20.29 -42.39 8.32
C LYS A 1186 -19.32 -43.23 9.14
N LYS A 1187 -19.01 -44.45 8.68
CA LYS A 1187 -18.09 -45.37 9.36
C LYS A 1187 -16.67 -44.79 9.46
N LEU A 1188 -16.19 -44.14 8.40
CA LEU A 1188 -14.85 -43.57 8.33
C LEU A 1188 -14.71 -42.30 9.19
N LEU A 1189 -15.71 -41.42 9.21
CA LEU A 1189 -15.73 -40.23 10.07
C LEU A 1189 -15.64 -40.61 11.55
N VAL A 1190 -16.48 -41.55 12.00
CA VAL A 1190 -16.47 -42.04 13.40
C VAL A 1190 -15.10 -42.63 13.77
N SER A 1191 -14.45 -43.35 12.86
CA SER A 1191 -13.11 -43.91 13.05
C SER A 1191 -12.01 -42.83 13.15
N SER A 1192 -12.13 -41.73 12.39
CA SER A 1192 -11.16 -40.63 12.44
C SER A 1192 -11.30 -39.78 13.71
N THR A 1193 -12.52 -39.50 14.15
CA THR A 1193 -12.77 -38.70 15.37
C THR A 1193 -12.31 -39.45 16.62
N ALA A 1194 -12.52 -40.77 16.67
CA ALA A 1194 -12.02 -41.61 17.76
C ALA A 1194 -10.48 -41.62 17.83
N ARG A 1195 -9.78 -41.67 16.68
CA ARG A 1195 -8.31 -41.60 16.62
C ARG A 1195 -7.76 -40.23 17.02
N ALA A 1196 -8.42 -39.14 16.65
CA ALA A 1196 -8.02 -37.79 17.04
C ALA A 1196 -8.17 -37.58 18.56
N LEU A 1197 -9.27 -38.07 19.15
CA LEU A 1197 -9.48 -38.04 20.61
C LEU A 1197 -8.42 -38.85 21.36
N LEU A 1198 -8.05 -40.05 20.87
CA LEU A 1198 -6.98 -40.87 21.44
C LEU A 1198 -5.59 -40.20 21.34
N SER A 1199 -5.30 -39.52 20.22
CA SER A 1199 -4.06 -38.77 20.04
C SER A 1199 -3.94 -37.59 20.99
N SER A 1200 -5.04 -36.85 21.20
CA SER A 1200 -5.08 -35.73 22.15
C SER A 1200 -4.98 -36.20 23.60
N ALA A 1201 -5.64 -37.31 23.94
CA ALA A 1201 -5.53 -37.93 25.27
C ALA A 1201 -4.09 -38.41 25.57
N ASN A 1202 -3.40 -39.00 24.59
CA ASN A 1202 -2.00 -39.40 24.74
C ASN A 1202 -1.05 -38.20 24.87
N LYS A 1203 -1.31 -37.08 24.17
CA LYS A 1203 -0.53 -35.85 24.34
C LYS A 1203 -0.68 -35.26 25.75
N ILE A 1204 -1.91 -35.21 26.25
CA ILE A 1204 -2.22 -34.73 27.60
C ILE A 1204 -1.58 -35.66 28.67
N ALA A 1205 -1.58 -36.98 28.44
CA ALA A 1205 -0.94 -37.94 29.34
C ALA A 1205 0.60 -37.88 29.35
N VAL A 1206 1.23 -37.39 28.27
CA VAL A 1206 2.69 -37.22 28.18
C VAL A 1206 3.14 -35.88 28.79
N GLU A 1207 2.29 -34.86 28.79
CA GLU A 1207 2.58 -33.55 29.37
C GLU A 1207 2.34 -33.48 30.89
N LEU A 1208 1.63 -34.44 31.48
CA LEU A 1208 1.43 -34.55 32.93
C LEU A 1208 2.36 -35.62 33.53
N HIS A 1209 3.50 -35.18 34.08
CA HIS A 1209 4.44 -36.06 34.79
C HIS A 1209 3.90 -36.49 36.17
N GLY A 1210 3.64 -37.80 36.32
CA GLY A 1210 3.41 -38.47 37.61
C GLY A 1210 3.26 -39.98 37.42
N ASP A 1211 4.10 -40.78 38.09
CA ASP A 1211 4.17 -42.24 37.92
C ASP A 1211 2.90 -42.99 38.33
N GLU A 1212 1.96 -42.36 39.04
CA GLU A 1212 0.68 -42.96 39.44
C GLU A 1212 -0.33 -43.10 38.29
N MET A 1213 -0.23 -42.33 37.20
CA MET A 1213 -1.12 -42.49 36.03
C MET A 1213 -0.71 -43.62 35.08
N ARG A 1214 0.53 -44.11 35.16
CA ARG A 1214 0.98 -45.25 34.32
C ARG A 1214 0.28 -46.56 34.68
N GLN A 1215 -0.11 -46.74 35.95
CA GLN A 1215 -0.91 -47.89 36.37
C GLN A 1215 -2.37 -47.79 35.86
N SER A 1216 -2.94 -46.58 35.83
CA SER A 1216 -4.30 -46.33 35.31
C SER A 1216 -4.40 -46.40 33.78
N ALA A 1217 -3.35 -45.99 33.05
CA ALA A 1217 -3.28 -46.15 31.60
C ALA A 1217 -3.14 -47.63 31.17
N GLY A 1218 -2.56 -48.47 32.03
CA GLY A 1218 -2.56 -49.93 31.86
C GLY A 1218 -3.97 -50.54 31.92
N ALA A 1219 -4.85 -50.01 32.76
CA ALA A 1219 -6.24 -50.47 32.88
C ALA A 1219 -7.11 -50.09 31.65
N LEU A 1220 -6.84 -48.95 31.02
CA LEU A 1220 -7.53 -48.51 29.78
C LEU A 1220 -7.15 -49.35 28.55
N LYS A 1221 -6.00 -50.03 28.57
CA LYS A 1221 -5.58 -50.94 27.49
C LYS A 1221 -6.33 -52.29 27.50
N ILE A 1222 -6.96 -52.64 28.62
CA ILE A 1222 -7.72 -53.90 28.82
C ILE A 1222 -9.19 -53.76 28.37
N LEU A 1223 -9.72 -52.53 28.28
CA LEU A 1223 -11.07 -52.26 27.78
C LEU A 1223 -11.13 -52.24 26.24
N ASN A 1224 -10.81 -53.38 25.63
CA ASN A 1224 -11.07 -53.64 24.22
C ASN A 1224 -12.48 -54.24 24.05
N ILE A 1225 -13.52 -53.48 24.38
CA ILE A 1225 -14.93 -53.90 24.21
C ILE A 1225 -15.75 -52.78 23.57
N LYS A 1226 -16.46 -53.14 22.50
CA LYS A 1226 -17.41 -52.37 21.70
C LYS A 1226 -18.24 -51.38 22.54
N LEU A 1227 -17.89 -50.10 22.54
CA LEU A 1227 -18.77 -49.02 23.02
C LEU A 1227 -18.85 -47.91 21.97
N LEU A 1228 -20.07 -47.46 21.70
CA LEU A 1228 -20.38 -46.37 20.77
C LEU A 1228 -19.90 -45.02 21.34
N PRO A 1229 -19.51 -44.04 20.49
CA PRO A 1229 -18.87 -42.79 20.90
C PRO A 1229 -19.65 -41.98 21.96
N PHE A 1230 -20.97 -42.09 21.98
CA PHE A 1230 -21.84 -41.40 22.93
C PHE A 1230 -21.65 -41.87 24.38
N GLN A 1231 -21.34 -43.15 24.60
CA GLN A 1231 -21.12 -43.68 25.95
C GLN A 1231 -19.75 -43.28 26.49
N PHE A 1232 -18.76 -43.09 25.60
CA PHE A 1232 -17.43 -42.59 25.98
C PHE A 1232 -17.47 -41.11 26.41
N ALA A 1233 -18.24 -40.28 25.69
CA ALA A 1233 -18.44 -38.88 26.08
C ALA A 1233 -19.16 -38.75 27.43
N ALA A 1234 -20.17 -39.59 27.70
CA ALA A 1234 -20.87 -39.60 28.99
C ALA A 1234 -19.96 -40.05 30.16
N LEU A 1235 -19.09 -41.03 29.93
CA LEU A 1235 -18.09 -41.48 30.91
C LEU A 1235 -17.00 -40.44 31.14
N PHE A 1236 -16.53 -39.76 30.09
CA PHE A 1236 -15.52 -38.70 30.19
C PHE A 1236 -16.06 -37.46 30.92
N VAL A 1237 -17.32 -37.08 30.67
CA VAL A 1237 -18.00 -36.01 31.41
C VAL A 1237 -18.23 -36.42 32.87
N LYS A 1238 -18.62 -37.67 33.16
CA LYS A 1238 -18.69 -38.18 34.54
C LYS A 1238 -17.33 -38.21 35.24
N PHE A 1239 -16.25 -38.53 34.53
CA PHE A 1239 -14.89 -38.55 35.06
C PHE A 1239 -14.38 -37.13 35.37
N ILE A 1240 -14.66 -36.15 34.50
CA ILE A 1240 -14.37 -34.74 34.76
C ILE A 1240 -15.19 -34.20 35.94
N PHE A 1241 -16.49 -34.54 36.03
CA PHE A 1241 -17.33 -34.15 37.16
C PHE A 1241 -16.90 -34.80 38.49
N SER A 1242 -16.39 -36.03 38.45
CA SER A 1242 -15.83 -36.71 39.63
C SER A 1242 -14.52 -36.07 40.10
N MET A 1243 -13.72 -35.50 39.21
CA MET A 1243 -12.48 -34.77 39.54
C MET A 1243 -12.78 -33.38 40.12
N SER A 1244 -13.87 -32.72 39.70
CA SER A 1244 -14.29 -31.45 40.30
C SER A 1244 -14.88 -31.56 41.71
N SER A 1245 -15.19 -32.78 42.17
CA SER A 1245 -15.59 -33.05 43.56
C SER A 1245 -14.43 -33.45 44.48
N PHE A 1246 -13.19 -33.46 43.98
CA PHE A 1246 -11.99 -33.84 44.72
C PHE A 1246 -10.95 -32.69 44.84
N PHE A 1247 -11.25 -31.53 44.25
CA PHE A 1247 -10.60 -30.23 44.48
C PHE A 1247 -11.61 -29.29 45.12
#